data_AF-A0A0W0VEL5-F1
#
_entry.id   AF-A0A0W0VEL5-F1
#
_cell.length_a   1.000
_cell.length_b   1.000
_cell.length_c   1.000
_cell.angle_alpha   90.00
_cell.angle_beta   90.00
_cell.angle_gamma   90.00
#
_symmetry.space_group_name_H-M   'P 1'
#
loop_
_entity.id
_entity.type
_entity.pdbx_description
1 polymer ?
#
loop_
_entity_poly.entity_id
_entity_poly.type
_entity_poly.pdbx_seq_one_letter_code
_entity_poly.pdbx_strand_id
1 'polypeptide(L)'
;MHTWPNTEVTSLLKIELPIIQAPMAGGITTPGLVAAVSNAGGLGSLGAGYMNPDAIKKAIGEIRQLTDKPFAVNLFINEKVNVAQLEIQKAWEAITKSCEELIKDTNMVLPQPPYLPSFEEQMKVIVEENVPVFSFTFGIPSKELLKELKINNIKLIGTATTLQEAILLEQAGIDIIVAQGCEAGGHRGTFIGKAENALIGISSLVPSLLDNLNTPIVAAGGIMDERGIISALVLGAAGVQMGTAFLTCTESGVHPKYKNLLLNTKQDLTVLTKVFSGKLARGIRNKFIDHMEAHHNDILKYPIQHALTSPMRKYAQEQNNTDFMSMWAGQAAFLCQTLPAQQLIKELNNKIKSNSHVIPSETKDFLRMIQNTYSHEMQQQLKESLELLKIILGDELLGVYLYGSSLVGGLQKYSDIDLFVVSNRATTLAEKTRLIANLLQISGIYMKSSKLPIEITIVEKAAINPWHYPPNFDFQYGDWLRKSFEKGIVEPWLTHEMPDLAIIVTQVLLKSQTLFGLEPQQLLAHVPYHDFIKAMLHDLNRLATDLEHDTRNVLLTYARIWSTLETNVIRSKPAAADWVMHYLPKVYHPVMKRAKSICIGVENEYWDDIKLLVKSCANFMVDKINEQTSLINFDDPNKLIKLAEESFPGDPSLRSG
;
A
#
# COMPACT_ATOMS: atom_id res chain seq x y z
N MET A 1 -5.72 5.64 16.86
CA MET A 1 -4.79 4.49 16.70
C MET A 1 -4.02 4.71 15.41
N HIS A 2 -2.70 4.91 15.44
CA HIS A 2 -1.90 5.04 14.21
C HIS A 2 -1.76 3.66 13.57
N THR A 3 -2.52 3.38 12.52
CA THR A 3 -2.44 2.15 11.73
C THR A 3 -1.23 2.19 10.80
N TRP A 4 -0.73 1.02 10.41
CA TRP A 4 0.26 0.91 9.34
C TRP A 4 -0.25 1.60 8.05
N PRO A 5 0.64 2.08 7.18
CA PRO A 5 0.25 2.53 5.85
C PRO A 5 -0.56 1.40 5.16
N ASN A 6 -1.72 1.72 4.61
CA ASN A 6 -2.36 0.79 3.67
C ASN A 6 -1.51 0.81 2.39
N THR A 7 -0.74 -0.25 2.16
CA THR A 7 0.13 -0.34 0.99
C THR A 7 -0.58 -1.09 -0.13
N GLU A 8 -0.05 -0.98 -1.35
CA GLU A 8 -0.53 -1.80 -2.48
C GLU A 8 -0.45 -3.30 -2.15
N VAL A 9 0.60 -3.71 -1.43
CA VAL A 9 0.79 -5.10 -0.99
C VAL A 9 -0.30 -5.55 0.00
N THR A 10 -0.67 -4.73 0.99
CA THR A 10 -1.75 -5.09 1.93
C THR A 10 -3.09 -5.24 1.22
N SER A 11 -3.37 -4.36 0.25
CA SER A 11 -4.59 -4.40 -0.55
C SER A 11 -4.63 -5.60 -1.51
N LEU A 12 -3.55 -5.86 -2.25
CA LEU A 12 -3.46 -6.96 -3.21
C LEU A 12 -3.56 -8.33 -2.55
N LEU A 13 -2.93 -8.49 -1.38
CA LEU A 13 -2.86 -9.76 -0.65
C LEU A 13 -3.98 -9.93 0.38
N LYS A 14 -4.76 -8.88 0.66
CA LYS A 14 -5.81 -8.85 1.70
C LYS A 14 -5.26 -9.18 3.09
N ILE A 15 -4.13 -8.58 3.42
CA ILE A 15 -3.46 -8.69 4.74
C ILE A 15 -3.45 -7.33 5.45
N GLU A 16 -3.24 -7.32 6.76
CA GLU A 16 -3.31 -6.09 7.58
C GLU A 16 -1.97 -5.35 7.66
N LEU A 17 -0.86 -6.11 7.60
CA LEU A 17 0.49 -5.62 7.75
C LEU A 17 1.30 -5.99 6.50
N PRO A 18 2.11 -5.07 5.93
CA PRO A 18 2.96 -5.33 4.77
C PRO A 18 4.21 -6.14 5.14
N ILE A 19 4.02 -7.21 5.93
CA ILE A 19 5.05 -8.13 6.40
C ILE A 19 4.76 -9.50 5.79
N ILE A 20 5.69 -9.98 4.98
CA ILE A 20 5.69 -11.34 4.44
C ILE A 20 6.73 -12.15 5.21
N GLN A 21 6.32 -13.25 5.83
CA GLN A 21 7.28 -14.22 6.35
C GLN A 21 7.84 -15.02 5.17
N ALA A 22 9.16 -14.98 4.97
CA ALA A 22 9.80 -15.53 3.78
C ALA A 22 9.64 -17.06 3.68
N PRO A 23 9.29 -17.64 2.54
CA PRO A 23 9.22 -19.09 2.40
C PRO A 23 10.60 -19.74 2.57
N MET A 24 10.78 -20.52 3.65
CA MET A 24 12.05 -21.18 3.96
C MET A 24 11.86 -22.70 3.84
N ALA A 25 12.39 -23.27 2.75
CA ALA A 25 12.27 -24.69 2.45
C ALA A 25 13.13 -25.57 3.38
N GLY A 26 12.90 -26.89 3.36
CA GLY A 26 13.62 -27.85 4.20
C GLY A 26 13.01 -28.04 5.59
N GLY A 27 11.70 -27.83 5.71
CA GLY A 27 10.94 -28.02 6.96
C GLY A 27 10.99 -26.84 7.92
N ILE A 28 11.64 -25.73 7.57
CA ILE A 28 11.73 -24.54 8.41
C ILE A 28 10.37 -23.85 8.55
N THR A 29 9.67 -23.65 7.42
CA THR A 29 8.31 -23.10 7.40
C THR A 29 7.29 -24.18 7.62
N THR A 30 6.88 -24.37 8.88
CA THR A 30 5.83 -25.31 9.26
C THR A 30 4.45 -24.71 9.01
N PRO A 31 3.39 -25.53 8.85
CA PRO A 31 2.01 -25.05 8.84
C PRO A 31 1.65 -24.16 10.03
N GLY A 32 2.16 -24.49 11.22
CA GLY A 32 1.99 -23.69 12.42
C GLY A 32 2.61 -22.29 12.30
N LEU A 33 3.82 -22.16 11.75
CA LEU A 33 4.46 -20.87 11.53
C LEU A 33 3.69 -20.02 10.51
N VAL A 34 3.30 -20.64 9.40
CA VAL A 34 2.53 -19.98 8.33
C VAL A 34 1.21 -19.45 8.86
N ALA A 35 0.46 -20.26 9.60
CA ALA A 35 -0.80 -19.85 10.21
C ALA A 35 -0.61 -18.79 11.29
N ALA A 36 0.43 -18.91 12.13
CA ALA A 36 0.72 -17.92 13.17
C ALA A 36 0.99 -16.52 12.58
N VAL A 37 1.75 -16.43 11.50
CA VAL A 37 2.01 -15.16 10.80
C VAL A 37 0.73 -14.60 10.16
N SER A 38 -0.03 -15.45 9.48
CA SER A 38 -1.25 -15.03 8.78
C SER A 38 -2.32 -14.53 9.76
N ASN A 39 -2.48 -15.20 10.91
CA ASN A 39 -3.36 -14.79 12.00
C ASN A 39 -2.90 -13.49 12.69
N ALA A 40 -1.61 -13.14 12.61
CA ALA A 40 -1.09 -11.88 13.15
C ALA A 40 -1.23 -10.69 12.18
N GLY A 41 -1.84 -10.91 11.01
CA GLY A 41 -2.10 -9.88 10.02
C GLY A 41 -1.03 -9.74 8.93
N GLY A 42 0.04 -10.54 8.96
CA GLY A 42 1.01 -10.61 7.86
C GLY A 42 0.63 -11.68 6.82
N LEU A 43 1.52 -11.96 5.87
CA LEU A 43 1.42 -13.11 4.97
C LEU A 43 2.36 -14.23 5.42
N GLY A 44 1.81 -15.35 5.90
CA GLY A 44 2.59 -16.56 6.12
C GLY A 44 2.92 -17.24 4.79
N SER A 45 4.14 -17.80 4.65
CA SER A 45 4.55 -18.44 3.39
C SER A 45 5.18 -19.81 3.61
N LEU A 46 4.60 -20.84 2.98
CA LEU A 46 5.13 -22.20 2.97
C LEU A 46 6.24 -22.36 1.93
N GLY A 47 7.45 -22.74 2.35
CA GLY A 47 8.56 -23.09 1.49
C GLY A 47 8.48 -24.54 0.99
N ALA A 48 7.80 -24.76 -0.13
CA ALA A 48 7.47 -26.09 -0.65
C ALA A 48 8.45 -26.64 -1.71
N GLY A 49 9.53 -25.92 -2.03
CA GLY A 49 10.43 -26.27 -3.15
C GLY A 49 11.08 -27.67 -3.11
N TYR A 50 11.15 -28.33 -1.95
CA TYR A 50 11.65 -29.71 -1.81
C TYR A 50 10.56 -30.75 -1.52
N MET A 51 9.29 -30.33 -1.45
CA MET A 51 8.18 -31.19 -1.03
C MET A 51 7.55 -31.89 -2.24
N ASN A 52 7.25 -33.18 -2.10
CA ASN A 52 6.45 -33.90 -3.08
C ASN A 52 4.98 -33.41 -3.06
N PRO A 53 4.20 -33.61 -4.14
CA PRO A 53 2.82 -33.17 -4.26
C PRO A 53 1.93 -33.51 -3.04
N ASP A 54 1.96 -34.75 -2.55
CA ASP A 54 1.14 -35.17 -1.40
C ASP A 54 1.48 -34.41 -0.12
N ALA A 55 2.77 -34.10 0.08
CA ALA A 55 3.22 -33.34 1.24
C ALA A 55 2.76 -31.88 1.14
N ILE A 56 2.76 -31.29 -0.06
CA ILE A 56 2.24 -29.94 -0.29
C ILE A 56 0.74 -29.90 0.02
N LYS A 57 -0.02 -30.85 -0.54
CA LYS A 57 -1.46 -30.97 -0.30
C LYS A 57 -1.80 -31.12 1.18
N LYS A 58 -1.07 -32.00 1.88
CA LYS A 58 -1.21 -32.18 3.32
C LYS A 58 -0.92 -30.89 4.09
N ALA A 59 0.19 -30.21 3.80
CA ALA A 59 0.57 -28.97 4.49
C ALA A 59 -0.44 -27.84 4.23
N ILE A 60 -0.98 -27.72 3.02
CA ILE A 60 -2.06 -26.77 2.70
C ILE A 60 -3.31 -27.07 3.55
N GLY A 61 -3.70 -28.34 3.66
CA GLY A 61 -4.81 -28.77 4.50
C GLY A 61 -4.60 -28.42 5.99
N GLU A 62 -3.40 -28.63 6.51
CA GLU A 62 -3.03 -28.27 7.89
C GLU A 62 -3.06 -26.75 8.10
N ILE A 63 -2.56 -25.95 7.16
CA ILE A 63 -2.62 -24.47 7.24
C ILE A 63 -4.08 -24.01 7.31
N ARG A 64 -4.95 -24.55 6.45
CA ARG A 64 -6.38 -24.19 6.42
C ARG A 64 -7.15 -24.59 7.67
N GLN A 65 -6.67 -25.58 8.42
CA GLN A 65 -7.24 -25.91 9.73
C GLN A 65 -6.85 -24.89 10.82
N LEU A 66 -5.75 -24.17 10.62
CA LEU A 66 -5.16 -23.26 11.62
C LEU A 66 -5.44 -21.78 11.33
N THR A 67 -5.83 -21.41 10.11
CA THR A 67 -6.15 -20.04 9.72
C THR A 67 -7.14 -19.97 8.56
N ASP A 68 -8.00 -18.95 8.60
CA ASP A 68 -8.87 -18.51 7.51
C ASP A 68 -8.26 -17.34 6.69
N LYS A 69 -7.07 -16.87 7.08
CA LYS A 69 -6.38 -15.73 6.47
C LYS A 69 -5.55 -16.16 5.25
N PRO A 70 -5.25 -15.23 4.32
CA PRO A 70 -4.40 -15.51 3.17
C PRO A 70 -3.01 -16.02 3.56
N PHE A 71 -2.50 -16.98 2.81
CA PHE A 71 -1.13 -17.50 2.93
C PHE A 71 -0.56 -17.76 1.53
N ALA A 72 0.77 -17.86 1.45
CA ALA A 72 1.48 -18.17 0.22
C ALA A 72 2.08 -19.58 0.23
N VAL A 73 2.20 -20.17 -0.97
CA VAL A 73 3.01 -21.38 -1.20
C VAL A 73 4.10 -21.04 -2.21
N ASN A 74 5.34 -21.41 -1.91
CA ASN A 74 6.51 -21.12 -2.72
C ASN A 74 7.09 -22.37 -3.37
N LEU A 75 7.37 -22.29 -4.67
CA LEU A 75 8.08 -23.34 -5.42
C LEU A 75 9.33 -22.80 -6.12
N PHE A 76 10.26 -23.72 -6.41
CA PHE A 76 11.48 -23.43 -7.14
C PHE A 76 11.32 -23.77 -8.62
N ILE A 77 11.71 -22.85 -9.49
CA ILE A 77 11.72 -23.06 -10.94
C ILE A 77 13.13 -23.47 -11.33
N ASN A 78 13.31 -24.75 -11.64
CA ASN A 78 14.64 -25.32 -11.83
C ASN A 78 14.87 -25.73 -13.27
N GLU A 79 16.07 -25.41 -13.77
CA GLU A 79 16.54 -25.92 -15.04
C GLU A 79 16.97 -27.38 -14.91
N LYS A 80 16.78 -28.16 -15.98
CA LYS A 80 17.32 -29.52 -16.06
C LYS A 80 18.83 -29.43 -16.26
N VAL A 81 19.58 -30.04 -15.35
CA VAL A 81 21.04 -30.13 -15.45
C VAL A 81 21.44 -31.57 -15.75
N ASN A 82 22.20 -31.76 -16.84
CA ASN A 82 22.83 -33.03 -17.17
C ASN A 82 24.29 -32.97 -16.75
N VAL A 83 24.71 -33.91 -15.90
CA VAL A 83 26.09 -34.05 -15.41
C VAL A 83 26.53 -35.50 -15.65
N ALA A 84 27.79 -35.71 -16.03
CA ALA A 84 28.28 -37.06 -16.30
C ALA A 84 28.38 -37.88 -15.00
N GLN A 85 28.13 -39.18 -15.09
CA GLN A 85 28.19 -40.08 -13.92
C GLN A 85 29.56 -40.03 -13.21
N LEU A 86 30.64 -39.85 -13.96
CA LEU A 86 31.99 -39.73 -13.40
C LEU A 86 32.15 -38.45 -12.56
N GLU A 87 31.54 -37.34 -12.96
CA GLU A 87 31.56 -36.09 -12.19
C GLU A 87 30.74 -36.21 -10.90
N ILE A 88 29.60 -36.91 -10.97
CA ILE A 88 28.78 -37.26 -9.79
C ILE A 88 29.59 -38.09 -8.78
N GLN A 89 30.33 -39.08 -9.28
CA GLN A 89 31.17 -39.94 -8.43
C GLN A 89 32.31 -39.14 -7.76
N LYS A 90 33.01 -38.29 -8.51
CA LYS A 90 34.07 -37.42 -7.97
C LYS A 90 33.53 -36.46 -6.90
N ALA A 91 32.39 -35.82 -7.16
CA ALA A 91 31.74 -34.93 -6.21
C ALA A 91 31.35 -35.67 -4.92
N TRP A 92 30.84 -36.90 -5.04
CA TRP A 92 30.52 -37.75 -3.90
C TRP A 92 31.73 -38.13 -3.06
N GLU A 93 32.85 -38.49 -3.70
CA GLU A 93 34.13 -38.75 -3.04
C GLU A 93 34.64 -37.51 -2.31
N ALA A 94 34.53 -36.32 -2.92
CA ALA A 94 34.90 -35.06 -2.27
C ALA A 94 34.02 -34.76 -1.05
N ILE A 95 32.70 -34.97 -1.14
CA ILE A 95 31.75 -34.75 -0.03
C ILE A 95 32.05 -35.70 1.13
N THR A 96 32.17 -37.00 0.85
CA THR A 96 32.40 -38.04 1.86
C THR A 96 33.74 -37.84 2.57
N LYS A 97 34.80 -37.49 1.82
CA LYS A 97 36.09 -37.09 2.40
C LYS A 97 35.96 -35.85 3.29
N SER A 98 35.19 -34.84 2.86
CA SER A 98 35.01 -33.59 3.59
C SER A 98 34.16 -33.73 4.87
N CYS A 99 33.42 -34.84 5.02
CA CYS A 99 32.65 -35.14 6.22
C CYS A 99 33.06 -36.45 6.90
N GLU A 100 34.27 -36.96 6.63
CA GLU A 100 34.78 -38.23 7.17
C GLU A 100 34.69 -38.28 8.70
N GLU A 101 34.99 -37.16 9.39
CA GLU A 101 34.89 -37.08 10.85
C GLU A 101 33.47 -37.27 11.40
N LEU A 102 32.46 -36.87 10.63
CA LEU A 102 31.06 -37.04 10.98
C LEU A 102 30.62 -38.48 10.72
N ILE A 103 31.03 -39.07 9.59
CA ILE A 103 30.43 -40.31 9.08
C ILE A 103 31.18 -41.59 9.47
N LYS A 104 32.15 -41.54 10.39
CA LYS A 104 32.98 -42.71 10.80
C LYS A 104 32.19 -43.97 11.10
N ASP A 105 31.00 -43.82 11.71
CA ASP A 105 30.16 -44.92 12.17
C ASP A 105 28.94 -45.17 11.27
N THR A 106 28.90 -44.59 10.07
CA THR A 106 27.77 -44.74 9.13
C THR A 106 28.20 -44.78 7.67
N ASN A 107 27.51 -45.59 6.87
CA ASN A 107 27.72 -45.61 5.42
C ASN A 107 26.66 -44.74 4.76
N MET A 108 27.08 -43.62 4.20
CA MET A 108 26.22 -42.82 3.33
C MET A 108 26.01 -43.50 1.99
N VAL A 109 24.78 -43.46 1.49
CA VAL A 109 24.40 -43.99 0.18
C VAL A 109 24.35 -42.84 -0.83
N LEU A 110 25.00 -43.03 -1.99
CA LEU A 110 24.96 -42.09 -3.10
C LEU A 110 23.51 -41.90 -3.60
N PRO A 111 22.94 -40.68 -3.51
CA PRO A 111 21.59 -40.41 -4.01
C PRO A 111 21.46 -40.65 -5.51
N GLN A 112 20.32 -41.20 -5.92
CA GLN A 112 19.97 -41.46 -7.32
C GLN A 112 18.91 -40.46 -7.81
N PRO A 113 18.84 -40.18 -9.12
CA PRO A 113 17.79 -39.33 -9.69
C PRO A 113 16.39 -39.97 -9.57
N PRO A 114 15.30 -39.19 -9.59
CA PRO A 114 15.28 -37.73 -9.70
C PRO A 114 15.72 -37.02 -8.41
N TYR A 115 16.49 -35.94 -8.55
CA TYR A 115 17.08 -35.21 -7.42
C TYR A 115 16.16 -34.15 -6.79
N LEU A 116 15.05 -33.82 -7.47
CA LEU A 116 14.00 -32.94 -6.98
C LEU A 116 12.63 -33.48 -7.42
N PRO A 117 11.55 -33.07 -6.74
CA PRO A 117 10.18 -33.30 -7.21
C PRO A 117 9.93 -32.65 -8.58
N SER A 118 8.96 -33.17 -9.35
CA SER A 118 8.52 -32.54 -10.60
C SER A 118 7.81 -31.22 -10.31
N PHE A 119 8.29 -30.13 -10.92
CA PHE A 119 7.66 -28.82 -10.83
C PHE A 119 6.22 -28.86 -11.37
N GLU A 120 6.00 -29.57 -12.47
CA GLU A 120 4.68 -29.71 -13.09
C GLU A 120 3.69 -30.42 -12.15
N GLU A 121 4.11 -31.48 -11.46
CA GLU A 121 3.27 -32.18 -10.48
C GLU A 121 3.00 -31.33 -9.24
N GLN A 122 3.99 -30.56 -8.77
CA GLN A 122 3.79 -29.61 -7.67
C GLN A 122 2.79 -28.51 -8.07
N MET A 123 2.89 -27.97 -9.28
CA MET A 123 2.00 -26.92 -9.78
C MET A 123 0.56 -27.39 -9.91
N LYS A 124 0.31 -28.66 -10.26
CA LYS A 124 -1.05 -29.23 -10.25
C LYS A 124 -1.70 -29.07 -8.88
N VAL A 125 -0.97 -29.36 -7.80
CA VAL A 125 -1.49 -29.17 -6.43
C VAL A 125 -1.79 -27.70 -6.14
N ILE A 126 -0.93 -26.77 -6.57
CA ILE A 126 -1.15 -25.32 -6.38
C ILE A 126 -2.48 -24.88 -7.02
N VAL A 127 -2.75 -25.34 -8.24
CA VAL A 127 -3.98 -25.02 -8.99
C VAL A 127 -5.19 -25.74 -8.38
N GLU A 128 -5.09 -27.04 -8.14
CA GLU A 128 -6.20 -27.87 -7.59
C GLU A 128 -6.64 -27.40 -6.20
N GLU A 129 -5.69 -27.01 -5.34
CA GLU A 129 -5.99 -26.53 -4.00
C GLU A 129 -6.42 -25.05 -3.98
N ASN A 130 -6.27 -24.33 -5.10
CA ASN A 130 -6.57 -22.91 -5.24
C ASN A 130 -5.99 -22.06 -4.10
N VAL A 131 -4.66 -22.06 -3.98
CA VAL A 131 -3.98 -21.29 -2.93
C VAL A 131 -4.14 -19.78 -3.16
N PRO A 132 -4.29 -18.95 -2.11
CA PRO A 132 -4.52 -17.50 -2.29
C PRO A 132 -3.36 -16.79 -2.99
N VAL A 133 -2.13 -17.22 -2.70
CA VAL A 133 -0.91 -16.62 -3.23
C VAL A 133 0.08 -17.71 -3.63
N PHE A 134 0.59 -17.63 -4.85
CA PHE A 134 1.69 -18.44 -5.33
C PHE A 134 2.94 -17.58 -5.48
N SER A 135 4.03 -18.01 -4.86
CA SER A 135 5.32 -17.34 -5.02
C SER A 135 6.34 -18.29 -5.65
N PHE A 136 7.34 -17.74 -6.33
CA PHE A 136 8.36 -18.54 -6.97
C PHE A 136 9.74 -17.88 -6.96
N THR A 137 10.76 -18.72 -7.09
CA THR A 137 12.17 -18.32 -7.07
C THR A 137 12.94 -19.10 -8.15
N PHE A 138 14.04 -18.54 -8.63
CA PHE A 138 14.96 -19.09 -9.64
C PHE A 138 14.49 -19.06 -11.10
N GLY A 139 13.40 -18.39 -11.42
CA GLY A 139 12.96 -18.22 -12.80
C GLY A 139 11.60 -17.57 -12.89
N ILE A 140 10.96 -17.74 -14.05
CA ILE A 140 9.60 -17.27 -14.33
C ILE A 140 8.79 -18.47 -14.86
N PRO A 141 7.56 -18.73 -14.36
CA PRO A 141 6.72 -19.79 -14.91
C PRO A 141 6.40 -19.55 -16.39
N SER A 142 5.99 -20.61 -17.11
CA SER A 142 5.58 -20.46 -18.52
C SER A 142 4.36 -19.54 -18.64
N LYS A 143 4.20 -18.90 -19.80
CA LYS A 143 3.09 -17.97 -20.06
C LYS A 143 1.72 -18.65 -19.89
N GLU A 144 1.64 -19.92 -20.28
CA GLU A 144 0.43 -20.74 -20.16
C GLU A 144 0.04 -20.92 -18.68
N LEU A 145 1.03 -21.26 -17.85
CA LEU A 145 0.83 -21.44 -16.41
C LEU A 145 0.48 -20.13 -15.71
N LEU A 146 1.16 -19.03 -16.06
CA LEU A 146 0.82 -17.69 -15.52
C LEU A 146 -0.62 -17.29 -15.86
N LYS A 147 -1.07 -17.59 -17.08
CA LYS A 147 -2.46 -17.33 -17.50
C LYS A 147 -3.45 -18.16 -16.69
N GLU A 148 -3.16 -19.45 -16.50
CA GLU A 148 -4.00 -20.36 -15.68
C GLU A 148 -4.11 -19.89 -14.23
N LEU A 149 -3.00 -19.51 -13.60
CA LEU A 149 -2.98 -18.99 -12.22
C LEU A 149 -3.82 -17.70 -12.09
N LYS A 150 -3.71 -16.79 -13.07
CA LYS A 150 -4.50 -15.55 -13.09
C LYS A 150 -5.99 -15.79 -13.27
N ILE A 151 -6.39 -16.74 -14.11
CA ILE A 151 -7.81 -17.13 -14.27
C ILE A 151 -8.40 -17.64 -12.95
N ASN A 152 -7.60 -18.32 -12.15
CA ASN A 152 -7.98 -18.80 -10.81
C ASN A 152 -7.87 -17.72 -9.72
N ASN A 153 -7.58 -16.45 -10.07
CA ASN A 153 -7.39 -15.33 -9.15
C ASN A 153 -6.27 -15.54 -8.11
N ILE A 154 -5.28 -16.37 -8.42
CA ILE A 154 -4.11 -16.60 -7.56
C ILE A 154 -3.14 -15.44 -7.73
N LYS A 155 -2.75 -14.80 -6.61
CA LYS A 155 -1.76 -13.72 -6.62
C LYS A 155 -0.35 -14.24 -6.79
N LEU A 156 0.46 -13.54 -7.58
CA LEU A 156 1.77 -13.99 -8.01
C LEU A 156 2.89 -13.14 -7.40
N ILE A 157 3.86 -13.80 -6.77
CA ILE A 157 5.05 -13.15 -6.21
C ILE A 157 6.32 -13.75 -6.81
N GLY A 158 7.13 -12.92 -7.48
CA GLY A 158 8.40 -13.32 -8.10
C GLY A 158 9.60 -12.72 -7.37
N THR A 159 10.73 -13.43 -7.31
CA THR A 159 11.97 -12.92 -6.70
C THR A 159 12.92 -12.37 -7.77
N ALA A 160 13.44 -11.16 -7.55
CA ALA A 160 14.49 -10.56 -8.37
C ALA A 160 15.71 -10.16 -7.52
N THR A 161 16.89 -10.28 -8.11
CA THR A 161 18.18 -9.88 -7.52
C THR A 161 18.87 -8.76 -8.29
N THR A 162 18.32 -8.39 -9.45
CA THR A 162 18.79 -7.34 -10.36
C THR A 162 17.60 -6.64 -11.01
N LEU A 163 17.82 -5.44 -11.55
CA LEU A 163 16.81 -4.72 -12.32
C LEU A 163 16.35 -5.51 -13.55
N GLN A 164 17.28 -6.16 -14.27
CA GLN A 164 16.95 -6.95 -15.46
C GLN A 164 15.95 -8.07 -15.17
N GLU A 165 16.14 -8.78 -14.06
CA GLU A 165 15.22 -9.83 -13.62
C GLU A 165 13.84 -9.25 -13.26
N ALA A 166 13.82 -8.12 -12.57
CA ALA A 166 12.59 -7.46 -12.16
C ALA A 166 11.77 -6.96 -13.36
N ILE A 167 12.41 -6.41 -14.39
CA ILE A 167 11.76 -6.03 -15.65
C ILE A 167 11.09 -7.24 -16.33
N LEU A 168 11.76 -8.40 -16.36
CA LEU A 168 11.16 -9.60 -16.95
C LEU A 168 9.96 -10.12 -16.14
N LEU A 169 10.00 -9.99 -14.80
CA LEU A 169 8.86 -10.34 -13.95
C LEU A 169 7.68 -9.39 -14.21
N GLU A 170 7.90 -8.09 -14.30
CA GLU A 170 6.84 -7.13 -14.63
C GLU A 170 6.24 -7.39 -16.02
N GLN A 171 7.08 -7.67 -17.02
CA GLN A 171 6.61 -8.03 -18.36
C GLN A 171 5.82 -9.35 -18.40
N ALA A 172 6.13 -10.29 -17.50
CA ALA A 172 5.35 -11.50 -17.30
C ALA A 172 4.02 -11.25 -16.54
N GLY A 173 3.83 -10.04 -16.02
CA GLY A 173 2.64 -9.60 -15.31
C GLY A 173 2.55 -10.18 -13.90
N ILE A 174 3.68 -10.30 -13.20
CA ILE A 174 3.70 -10.70 -11.79
C ILE A 174 3.13 -9.56 -10.92
N ASP A 175 2.32 -9.91 -9.91
CA ASP A 175 1.61 -8.91 -9.10
C ASP A 175 2.53 -8.19 -8.10
N ILE A 176 3.54 -8.89 -7.56
CA ILE A 176 4.49 -8.36 -6.57
C ILE A 176 5.90 -8.88 -6.86
N ILE A 177 6.91 -8.00 -6.82
CA ILE A 177 8.31 -8.38 -7.00
C ILE A 177 9.05 -8.26 -5.67
N VAL A 178 9.67 -9.35 -5.22
CA VAL A 178 10.57 -9.35 -4.07
C VAL A 178 11.97 -8.96 -4.53
N ALA A 179 12.43 -7.79 -4.11
CA ALA A 179 13.79 -7.29 -4.26
C ALA A 179 14.69 -7.94 -3.21
N GLN A 180 15.39 -9.01 -3.58
CA GLN A 180 16.24 -9.77 -2.67
C GLN A 180 17.67 -9.22 -2.65
N GLY A 181 17.98 -8.37 -1.67
CA GLY A 181 19.33 -7.87 -1.41
C GLY A 181 20.32 -8.97 -1.06
N CYS A 182 21.62 -8.70 -1.21
CA CYS A 182 22.70 -9.65 -0.94
C CYS A 182 22.83 -10.04 0.54
N GLU A 183 22.21 -9.28 1.44
CA GLU A 183 22.12 -9.50 2.88
C GLU A 183 21.21 -10.69 3.24
N ALA A 184 20.33 -11.10 2.32
CA ALA A 184 19.36 -12.17 2.51
C ALA A 184 20.02 -13.53 2.80
N GLY A 185 19.41 -14.29 3.71
CA GLY A 185 19.76 -15.67 4.02
C GLY A 185 19.24 -16.65 2.97
N GLY A 186 19.86 -17.83 2.89
CA GLY A 186 19.47 -18.87 1.94
C GLY A 186 19.89 -18.54 0.51
N HIS A 187 19.28 -19.21 -0.46
CA HIS A 187 19.66 -19.10 -1.86
C HIS A 187 19.47 -17.69 -2.44
N ARG A 188 20.44 -17.25 -3.24
CA ARG A 188 20.25 -16.14 -4.17
C ARG A 188 19.23 -16.54 -5.23
N GLY A 189 18.18 -15.72 -5.36
CA GLY A 189 17.06 -15.93 -6.28
C GLY A 189 17.42 -15.75 -7.76
N THR A 190 18.66 -15.34 -8.04
CA THR A 190 19.17 -15.04 -9.38
C THR A 190 18.85 -16.15 -10.37
N PHE A 191 18.29 -15.74 -11.51
CA PHE A 191 17.92 -16.57 -12.65
C PHE A 191 18.45 -16.03 -13.97
N ILE A 192 19.04 -14.83 -14.00
CA ILE A 192 19.77 -14.29 -15.15
C ILE A 192 21.24 -14.12 -14.79
N GLY A 193 22.13 -14.73 -15.58
CA GLY A 193 23.57 -14.59 -15.40
C GLY A 193 24.13 -15.29 -14.15
N LYS A 194 25.29 -14.82 -13.67
CA LYS A 194 25.97 -15.39 -12.50
C LYS A 194 25.50 -14.68 -11.22
N ALA A 195 25.13 -15.45 -10.19
CA ALA A 195 24.66 -14.91 -8.91
C ALA A 195 25.72 -14.05 -8.19
N GLU A 196 27.01 -14.30 -8.43
CA GLU A 196 28.12 -13.50 -7.92
C GLU A 196 28.12 -12.06 -8.46
N ASN A 197 27.53 -11.83 -9.63
CA ASN A 197 27.37 -10.50 -10.22
C ASN A 197 26.08 -9.81 -9.75
N ALA A 198 25.23 -10.51 -9.00
CA ALA A 198 23.92 -10.04 -8.52
C ALA A 198 23.90 -9.86 -6.98
N LEU A 199 25.01 -9.36 -6.44
CA LEU A 199 25.21 -9.12 -5.00
C LEU A 199 24.93 -7.65 -4.62
N ILE A 200 23.85 -7.08 -5.15
CA ILE A 200 23.41 -5.72 -4.87
C ILE A 200 22.76 -5.69 -3.47
N GLY A 201 23.15 -4.73 -2.64
CA GLY A 201 22.56 -4.51 -1.31
C GLY A 201 21.14 -3.96 -1.41
N ILE A 202 20.30 -4.22 -0.40
CA ILE A 202 18.88 -3.86 -0.42
C ILE A 202 18.65 -2.35 -0.59
N SER A 203 19.53 -1.52 -0.03
CA SER A 203 19.47 -0.05 -0.10
C SER A 203 19.71 0.52 -1.50
N SER A 204 20.39 -0.22 -2.38
CA SER A 204 20.58 0.16 -3.78
C SER A 204 19.61 -0.55 -4.71
N LEU A 205 19.26 -1.80 -4.40
CA LEU A 205 18.36 -2.61 -5.22
C LEU A 205 16.94 -2.04 -5.21
N VAL A 206 16.38 -1.72 -4.04
CA VAL A 206 14.98 -1.27 -3.93
C VAL A 206 14.73 0.02 -4.75
N PRO A 207 15.48 1.13 -4.58
CA PRO A 207 15.27 2.34 -5.37
C PRO A 207 15.46 2.09 -6.87
N SER A 208 16.49 1.33 -7.25
CA SER A 208 16.75 1.02 -8.66
C SER A 208 15.58 0.32 -9.35
N LEU A 209 14.85 -0.54 -8.63
CA LEU A 209 13.66 -1.22 -9.15
C LEU A 209 12.48 -0.26 -9.24
N LEU A 210 12.24 0.54 -8.18
CA LEU A 210 11.12 1.49 -8.12
C LEU A 210 11.21 2.59 -9.20
N ASP A 211 12.42 3.05 -9.54
CA ASP A 211 12.62 4.07 -10.58
C ASP A 211 12.26 3.58 -12.00
N ASN A 212 12.09 2.27 -12.19
CA ASN A 212 11.95 1.66 -13.51
C ASN A 212 10.70 0.78 -13.67
N LEU A 213 9.94 0.53 -12.60
CA LEU A 213 8.83 -0.43 -12.57
C LEU A 213 7.62 0.19 -11.89
N ASN A 214 6.43 -0.26 -12.29
CA ASN A 214 5.17 0.12 -11.63
C ASN A 214 4.69 -0.97 -10.66
N THR A 215 5.23 -2.20 -10.79
CA THR A 215 4.86 -3.33 -9.94
C THR A 215 5.32 -3.10 -8.49
N PRO A 216 4.47 -3.36 -7.48
CA PRO A 216 4.84 -3.23 -6.07
C PRO A 216 6.10 -4.01 -5.70
N ILE A 217 7.05 -3.33 -5.06
CA ILE A 217 8.32 -3.90 -4.63
C ILE A 217 8.29 -4.25 -3.14
N VAL A 218 8.61 -5.51 -2.82
CA VAL A 218 8.80 -6.00 -1.45
C VAL A 218 10.29 -6.16 -1.17
N ALA A 219 10.80 -5.48 -0.14
CA ALA A 219 12.21 -5.52 0.23
C ALA A 219 12.54 -6.80 1.02
N ALA A 220 13.58 -7.54 0.63
CA ALA A 220 14.03 -8.73 1.34
C ALA A 220 15.55 -8.76 1.55
N GLY A 221 15.98 -8.96 2.80
CA GLY A 221 17.39 -9.11 3.17
C GLY A 221 17.79 -8.22 4.33
N GLY A 222 18.38 -8.80 5.39
CA GLY A 222 18.84 -8.04 6.56
C GLY A 222 17.75 -7.43 7.47
N ILE A 223 16.47 -7.49 7.08
CA ILE A 223 15.35 -6.93 7.85
C ILE A 223 14.99 -7.86 9.01
N MET A 224 15.20 -7.38 10.24
CA MET A 224 15.03 -8.17 11.47
C MET A 224 14.10 -7.51 12.50
N ASP A 225 14.01 -6.18 12.48
CA ASP A 225 13.30 -5.39 13.47
C ASP A 225 12.60 -4.16 12.84
N GLU A 226 11.96 -3.34 13.65
CA GLU A 226 11.25 -2.14 13.19
C GLU A 226 12.12 -1.18 12.40
N ARG A 227 13.43 -1.09 12.71
CA ARG A 227 14.35 -0.15 12.06
C ARG A 227 14.60 -0.57 10.63
N GLY A 228 14.83 -1.87 10.42
CA GLY A 228 14.95 -2.45 9.08
C GLY A 228 13.67 -2.28 8.26
N ILE A 229 12.51 -2.45 8.89
CA ILE A 229 11.20 -2.26 8.23
C ILE A 229 11.01 -0.81 7.82
N ILE A 230 11.20 0.13 8.74
CA ILE A 230 11.09 1.58 8.46
C ILE A 230 12.05 1.98 7.35
N SER A 231 13.31 1.52 7.39
CA SER A 231 14.29 1.81 6.35
C SER A 231 13.83 1.32 4.98
N ALA A 232 13.25 0.12 4.88
CA ALA A 232 12.74 -0.41 3.62
C ALA A 232 11.56 0.42 3.08
N LEU A 233 10.62 0.81 3.96
CA LEU A 233 9.49 1.65 3.58
C LEU A 233 9.95 3.06 3.15
N VAL A 234 10.97 3.62 3.80
CA VAL A 234 11.59 4.91 3.41
C VAL A 234 12.32 4.80 2.07
N LEU A 235 12.81 3.63 1.68
CA LEU A 235 13.34 3.41 0.33
C LEU A 235 12.23 3.26 -0.72
N GLY A 236 10.96 3.30 -0.33
CA GLY A 236 9.80 3.20 -1.21
C GLY A 236 9.23 1.78 -1.38
N ALA A 237 9.72 0.80 -0.62
CA ALA A 237 9.16 -0.55 -0.69
C ALA A 237 7.69 -0.55 -0.22
N ALA A 238 6.83 -1.29 -0.92
CA ALA A 238 5.43 -1.49 -0.56
C ALA A 238 5.24 -2.51 0.59
N GLY A 239 6.32 -3.18 0.99
CA GLY A 239 6.36 -4.08 2.14
C GLY A 239 7.72 -4.74 2.31
N VAL A 240 7.79 -5.65 3.28
CA VAL A 240 9.02 -6.38 3.61
C VAL A 240 8.81 -7.88 3.59
N GLN A 241 9.83 -8.62 3.19
CA GLN A 241 9.87 -10.07 3.33
C GLN A 241 11.03 -10.47 4.26
N MET A 242 10.69 -11.09 5.39
CA MET A 242 11.60 -11.40 6.49
C MET A 242 11.73 -12.91 6.65
N GLY A 243 12.95 -13.45 6.51
CA GLY A 243 13.23 -14.87 6.70
C GLY A 243 13.89 -15.15 8.05
N THR A 244 15.15 -14.72 8.18
CA THR A 244 15.99 -14.94 9.36
C THR A 244 15.31 -14.59 10.69
N ALA A 245 14.52 -13.50 10.71
CA ALA A 245 13.78 -13.05 11.89
C ALA A 245 12.82 -14.11 12.47
N PHE A 246 12.27 -14.99 11.62
CA PHE A 246 11.33 -16.03 12.02
C PHE A 246 12.00 -17.39 12.31
N LEU A 247 13.31 -17.54 12.09
CA LEU A 247 14.01 -18.83 12.27
C LEU A 247 13.94 -19.33 13.72
N THR A 248 14.02 -18.40 14.69
CA THR A 248 14.03 -18.70 16.12
C THR A 248 12.65 -18.67 16.77
N CYS A 249 11.58 -18.47 16.00
CA CYS A 249 10.22 -18.54 16.50
C CYS A 249 9.87 -19.95 17.02
N THR A 250 8.92 -20.05 17.94
CA THR A 250 8.53 -21.33 18.54
C THR A 250 7.97 -22.30 17.50
N GLU A 251 7.23 -21.78 16.53
CA GLU A 251 6.57 -22.52 15.46
C GLU A 251 7.53 -22.97 14.35
N SER A 252 8.70 -22.35 14.24
CA SER A 252 9.70 -22.67 13.21
C SER A 252 10.28 -24.07 13.39
N GLY A 253 10.41 -24.81 12.29
CA GLY A 253 10.97 -26.17 12.27
C GLY A 253 12.49 -26.25 12.29
N VAL A 254 13.18 -25.12 12.54
CA VAL A 254 14.64 -25.09 12.65
C VAL A 254 15.14 -25.98 13.79
N HIS A 255 16.21 -26.73 13.53
CA HIS A 255 16.85 -27.61 14.51
C HIS A 255 17.27 -26.84 15.79
N PRO A 256 17.03 -27.37 17.01
CA PRO A 256 17.30 -26.64 18.27
C PRO A 256 18.73 -26.12 18.43
N LYS A 257 19.75 -26.91 18.03
CA LYS A 257 21.16 -26.47 18.07
C LYS A 257 21.43 -25.29 17.13
N TYR A 258 20.76 -25.25 15.98
CA TYR A 258 20.87 -24.14 15.04
C TYR A 258 20.18 -22.89 15.62
N LYS A 259 18.97 -23.01 16.20
CA LYS A 259 18.34 -21.89 16.92
C LYS A 259 19.23 -21.34 18.03
N ASN A 260 19.82 -22.21 18.85
CA ASN A 260 20.72 -21.81 19.92
C ASN A 260 21.97 -21.08 19.40
N LEU A 261 22.54 -21.50 18.28
CA LEU A 261 23.67 -20.79 17.66
C LEU A 261 23.27 -19.36 17.24
N LEU A 262 22.11 -19.19 16.60
CA LEU A 262 21.60 -17.88 16.18
C LEU A 262 21.38 -16.93 17.36
N LEU A 263 20.86 -17.44 18.49
CA LEU A 263 20.54 -16.62 19.67
C LEU A 263 21.80 -16.20 20.46
N ASN A 264 22.88 -16.98 20.36
CA ASN A 264 24.11 -16.76 21.13
C ASN A 264 25.21 -16.00 20.35
N THR A 265 25.07 -15.84 19.03
CA THR A 265 26.01 -14.99 18.27
C THR A 265 25.68 -13.50 18.43
N LYS A 266 26.72 -12.65 18.45
CA LYS A 266 26.63 -11.19 18.53
C LYS A 266 27.19 -10.46 17.30
N GLN A 267 27.63 -11.20 16.29
CA GLN A 267 28.20 -10.67 15.05
C GLN A 267 27.72 -11.47 13.84
N ASP A 268 27.96 -10.94 12.63
CA ASP A 268 27.73 -11.67 11.38
C ASP A 268 28.75 -12.82 11.28
N LEU A 269 28.25 -14.04 11.09
CA LEU A 269 29.03 -15.26 10.89
C LEU A 269 28.78 -15.85 9.49
N THR A 270 28.09 -15.12 8.63
CA THR A 270 27.58 -15.66 7.37
C THR A 270 28.58 -15.53 6.23
N VAL A 271 28.55 -16.50 5.33
CA VAL A 271 29.29 -16.50 4.07
C VAL A 271 28.36 -16.86 2.93
N LEU A 272 28.70 -16.41 1.72
CA LEU A 272 28.08 -16.90 0.50
C LEU A 272 28.80 -18.17 0.06
N THR A 273 28.06 -19.24 -0.20
CA THR A 273 28.62 -20.55 -0.54
C THR A 273 27.72 -21.34 -1.48
N LYS A 274 28.33 -22.25 -2.25
CA LYS A 274 27.63 -23.24 -3.07
C LYS A 274 27.73 -24.65 -2.51
N VAL A 275 28.56 -24.88 -1.49
CA VAL A 275 29.00 -26.22 -1.08
C VAL A 275 27.86 -27.19 -0.77
N PHE A 276 26.77 -26.69 -0.19
CA PHE A 276 25.63 -27.54 0.18
C PHE A 276 24.71 -27.87 -0.99
N SER A 277 24.60 -27.00 -2.00
CA SER A 277 23.48 -27.09 -2.95
C SER A 277 23.84 -26.91 -4.42
N GLY A 278 25.03 -26.39 -4.71
CA GLY A 278 25.47 -26.04 -6.06
C GLY A 278 24.95 -24.70 -6.56
N LYS A 279 24.06 -24.04 -5.82
CA LYS A 279 23.59 -22.67 -6.07
C LYS A 279 24.03 -21.76 -4.91
N LEU A 280 24.38 -20.52 -5.26
CA LEU A 280 24.92 -19.56 -4.30
C LEU A 280 23.87 -19.26 -3.22
N ALA A 281 24.22 -19.47 -1.96
CA ALA A 281 23.36 -19.26 -0.81
C ALA A 281 24.14 -18.66 0.36
N ARG A 282 23.47 -17.85 1.18
CA ARG A 282 24.05 -17.30 2.42
C ARG A 282 23.70 -18.15 3.62
N GLY A 283 24.72 -18.60 4.34
CA GLY A 283 24.58 -19.37 5.57
C GLY A 283 25.71 -19.12 6.54
N ILE A 284 25.57 -19.59 7.77
CA ILE A 284 26.61 -19.52 8.80
C ILE A 284 27.81 -20.37 8.37
N ARG A 285 29.01 -19.79 8.41
CA ARG A 285 30.26 -20.50 8.14
C ARG A 285 30.43 -21.67 9.12
N ASN A 286 30.77 -22.84 8.60
CA ASN A 286 31.02 -24.04 9.39
C ASN A 286 32.09 -24.92 8.74
N LYS A 287 32.53 -25.97 9.44
CA LYS A 287 33.63 -26.82 8.96
C LYS A 287 33.36 -27.45 7.61
N PHE A 288 32.13 -27.86 7.31
CA PHE A 288 31.84 -28.44 6.01
C PHE A 288 32.09 -27.45 4.86
N ILE A 289 31.78 -26.16 5.06
CA ILE A 289 32.16 -25.11 4.10
C ILE A 289 33.68 -25.06 3.95
N ASP A 290 34.42 -24.99 5.04
CA ASP A 290 35.88 -24.89 5.02
C ASP A 290 36.54 -26.13 4.35
N HIS A 291 36.03 -27.32 4.63
CA HIS A 291 36.54 -28.56 4.03
C HIS A 291 36.25 -28.63 2.52
N MET A 292 35.03 -28.27 2.11
CA MET A 292 34.65 -28.29 0.70
C MET A 292 35.28 -27.16 -0.13
N GLU A 293 35.75 -26.07 0.48
CA GLU A 293 36.52 -25.02 -0.23
C GLU A 293 37.78 -25.60 -0.90
N ALA A 294 38.44 -26.58 -0.27
CA ALA A 294 39.58 -27.31 -0.85
C ALA A 294 39.19 -28.14 -2.09
N HIS A 295 37.91 -28.46 -2.24
CA HIS A 295 37.32 -29.26 -3.30
C HIS A 295 36.39 -28.43 -4.21
N HIS A 296 36.64 -27.13 -4.36
CA HIS A 296 35.73 -26.21 -5.09
C HIS A 296 35.43 -26.63 -6.53
N ASN A 297 36.35 -27.31 -7.22
CA ASN A 297 36.15 -27.80 -8.59
C ASN A 297 35.19 -29.00 -8.67
N ASP A 298 34.95 -29.69 -7.55
CA ASP A 298 34.08 -30.86 -7.47
C ASP A 298 32.65 -30.50 -7.01
N ILE A 299 32.37 -29.21 -6.79
CA ILE A 299 31.03 -28.72 -6.42
C ILE A 299 30.15 -28.71 -7.67
N LEU A 300 29.14 -29.60 -7.70
CA LEU A 300 28.21 -29.68 -8.82
C LEU A 300 27.17 -28.57 -8.78
N LYS A 301 26.50 -28.35 -9.91
CA LYS A 301 25.39 -27.40 -10.02
C LYS A 301 24.16 -27.90 -9.26
N TYR A 302 23.32 -26.96 -8.85
CA TYR A 302 21.99 -27.26 -8.30
C TYR A 302 21.11 -27.95 -9.36
N PRO A 303 20.29 -28.96 -8.98
CA PRO A 303 20.06 -29.47 -7.63
C PRO A 303 20.93 -30.67 -7.23
N ILE A 304 21.83 -31.14 -8.09
CA ILE A 304 22.56 -32.40 -7.87
C ILE A 304 23.38 -32.33 -6.58
N GLN A 305 24.15 -31.25 -6.39
CA GLN A 305 24.92 -31.03 -5.15
C GLN A 305 24.01 -30.99 -3.91
N HIS A 306 22.79 -30.43 -4.00
CA HIS A 306 21.83 -30.46 -2.91
C HIS A 306 21.48 -31.90 -2.52
N ALA A 307 21.16 -32.74 -3.51
CA ALA A 307 20.86 -34.15 -3.28
C ALA A 307 22.07 -34.86 -2.65
N LEU A 308 23.26 -34.72 -3.24
CA LEU A 308 24.48 -35.39 -2.76
C LEU A 308 24.84 -35.01 -1.31
N THR A 309 24.61 -33.78 -0.87
CA THR A 309 24.90 -33.41 0.54
C THR A 309 23.75 -33.77 1.51
N SER A 310 22.57 -34.17 1.01
CA SER A 310 21.39 -34.40 1.85
C SER A 310 21.58 -35.48 2.93
N PRO A 311 22.17 -36.67 2.63
CA PRO A 311 22.36 -37.70 3.66
C PRO A 311 23.28 -37.22 4.78
N MET A 312 24.38 -36.53 4.43
CA MET A 312 25.31 -35.93 5.39
C MET A 312 24.59 -34.91 6.29
N ARG A 313 23.81 -33.99 5.70
CA ARG A 313 23.09 -32.96 6.46
C ARG A 313 22.05 -33.57 7.41
N LYS A 314 21.33 -34.61 6.96
CA LYS A 314 20.36 -35.32 7.79
C LYS A 314 21.04 -36.01 8.97
N TYR A 315 22.14 -36.72 8.71
CA TYR A 315 22.90 -37.39 9.75
C TYR A 315 23.50 -36.39 10.75
N ALA A 316 24.00 -35.23 10.28
CA ALA A 316 24.47 -34.16 11.14
C ALA A 316 23.36 -33.63 12.08
N GLN A 317 22.13 -33.52 11.60
CA GLN A 317 20.97 -33.16 12.43
C GLN A 317 20.69 -34.21 13.51
N GLU A 318 20.69 -35.49 13.16
CA GLU A 318 20.51 -36.60 14.11
C GLU A 318 21.59 -36.60 15.20
N GLN A 319 22.83 -36.26 14.83
CA GLN A 319 23.97 -36.14 15.75
C GLN A 319 24.06 -34.78 16.47
N ASN A 320 23.08 -33.89 16.30
CA ASN A 320 23.10 -32.54 16.88
C ASN A 320 24.36 -31.71 16.51
N ASN A 321 24.98 -31.99 15.36
CA ASN A 321 26.26 -31.41 14.96
C ASN A 321 26.07 -30.28 13.93
N THR A 322 26.23 -29.03 14.37
CA THR A 322 26.08 -27.84 13.53
C THR A 322 27.19 -27.66 12.48
N ASP A 323 28.34 -28.33 12.63
CA ASP A 323 29.49 -28.18 11.73
C ASP A 323 29.20 -28.66 10.30
N PHE A 324 28.14 -29.46 10.14
CA PHE A 324 27.76 -30.15 8.92
C PHE A 324 26.30 -29.90 8.50
N MET A 325 25.58 -29.00 9.20
CA MET A 325 24.23 -28.58 8.82
C MET A 325 24.27 -27.46 7.79
N SER A 326 23.26 -27.40 6.90
CA SER A 326 23.03 -26.20 6.07
C SER A 326 22.28 -25.14 6.87
N MET A 327 23.01 -24.24 7.52
CA MET A 327 22.47 -23.20 8.43
C MET A 327 22.25 -21.87 7.71
N TRP A 328 21.15 -21.75 6.97
CA TRP A 328 20.82 -20.56 6.15
C TRP A 328 20.35 -19.36 6.96
N ALA A 329 21.16 -18.32 7.05
CA ALA A 329 20.82 -17.09 7.77
C ALA A 329 21.31 -15.86 7.00
N GLY A 330 20.60 -14.74 7.16
CA GLY A 330 21.02 -13.43 6.63
C GLY A 330 22.07 -12.76 7.51
N GLN A 331 22.68 -11.69 7.03
CA GLN A 331 23.79 -11.02 7.73
C GLN A 331 23.43 -10.45 9.11
N ALA A 332 22.14 -10.13 9.31
CA ALA A 332 21.61 -9.63 10.58
C ALA A 332 21.16 -10.74 11.55
N ALA A 333 21.63 -11.98 11.37
CA ALA A 333 21.25 -13.14 12.20
C ALA A 333 21.45 -12.93 13.71
N PHE A 334 22.44 -12.13 14.11
CA PHE A 334 22.71 -11.80 15.52
C PHE A 334 21.60 -10.96 16.20
N LEU A 335 20.60 -10.51 15.45
CA LEU A 335 19.39 -9.84 15.97
C LEU A 335 18.21 -10.81 16.23
N CYS A 336 18.39 -12.11 16.02
CA CYS A 336 17.33 -13.09 16.29
C CYS A 336 16.87 -13.05 17.75
N GLN A 337 15.58 -13.29 17.97
CA GLN A 337 14.95 -13.32 19.29
C GLN A 337 14.07 -14.57 19.41
N THR A 338 13.92 -15.08 20.63
CA THR A 338 13.02 -16.22 20.91
C THR A 338 11.64 -15.69 21.25
N LEU A 339 10.75 -15.63 20.26
CA LEU A 339 9.36 -15.20 20.42
C LEU A 339 8.44 -16.10 19.59
N PRO A 340 7.20 -16.38 20.04
CA PRO A 340 6.16 -16.86 19.14
C PRO A 340 6.00 -15.91 17.94
N ALA A 341 5.73 -16.44 16.75
CA ALA A 341 5.68 -15.63 15.52
C ALA A 341 4.62 -14.52 15.59
N GLN A 342 3.47 -14.80 16.21
CA GLN A 342 2.43 -13.78 16.46
C GLN A 342 2.94 -12.65 17.36
N GLN A 343 3.70 -12.99 18.40
CA GLN A 343 4.25 -12.00 19.33
C GLN A 343 5.34 -11.16 18.66
N LEU A 344 6.21 -11.78 17.84
CA LEU A 344 7.20 -11.05 17.06
C LEU A 344 6.53 -9.97 16.19
N ILE A 345 5.50 -10.33 15.42
CA ILE A 345 4.77 -9.36 14.58
C ILE A 345 4.10 -8.27 15.41
N LYS A 346 3.48 -8.63 16.54
CA LYS A 346 2.85 -7.67 17.45
C LYS A 346 3.87 -6.67 18.02
N GLU A 347 5.05 -7.13 18.40
CA GLU A 347 6.13 -6.28 18.91
C GLU A 347 6.67 -5.34 17.81
N LEU A 348 6.90 -5.85 16.60
CA LEU A 348 7.29 -5.02 15.45
C LEU A 348 6.25 -3.92 15.18
N ASN A 349 4.98 -4.30 15.14
CA ASN A 349 3.86 -3.37 14.94
C ASN A 349 3.82 -2.28 16.04
N ASN A 350 3.95 -2.67 17.30
CA ASN A 350 3.95 -1.73 18.43
C ASN A 350 5.15 -0.78 18.38
N LYS A 351 6.35 -1.29 18.09
CA LYS A 351 7.58 -0.48 18.01
C LYS A 351 7.54 0.50 16.83
N ILE A 352 6.98 0.09 15.69
CA ILE A 352 6.77 0.99 14.55
C ILE A 352 5.81 2.13 14.93
N LYS A 353 4.71 1.81 15.63
CA LYS A 353 3.76 2.82 16.12
C LYS A 353 4.41 3.80 17.11
N SER A 354 5.22 3.30 18.05
CA SER A 354 5.88 4.13 19.06
C SER A 354 7.04 4.97 18.48
N ASN A 355 7.78 4.43 17.51
CA ASN A 355 8.92 5.11 16.88
C ASN A 355 8.51 6.09 15.78
N SER A 356 7.21 6.37 15.64
CA SER A 356 6.73 7.39 14.73
C SER A 356 7.40 8.74 15.02
N HIS A 357 7.81 9.07 16.26
CA HIS A 357 8.56 10.29 16.59
C HIS A 357 10.03 10.34 16.10
N VAL A 358 10.67 9.22 15.73
CA VAL A 358 12.09 9.15 15.31
C VAL A 358 12.26 9.34 13.80
N ILE A 359 11.16 9.22 13.07
CA ILE A 359 11.08 9.53 11.64
C ILE A 359 11.05 11.06 11.51
N PRO A 360 12.04 11.71 10.86
CA PRO A 360 12.05 13.15 10.65
C PRO A 360 10.69 13.64 10.13
N SER A 361 10.24 14.85 10.49
CA SER A 361 8.95 15.37 9.98
C SER A 361 8.87 15.28 8.46
N GLU A 362 9.97 15.56 7.77
CA GLU A 362 10.13 15.42 6.31
C GLU A 362 10.02 13.97 5.82
N THR A 363 10.42 12.98 6.64
CA THR A 363 10.23 11.55 6.34
C THR A 363 8.85 11.05 6.76
N LYS A 364 8.17 11.69 7.72
CA LYS A 364 6.73 11.50 7.94
C LYS A 364 5.93 12.10 6.81
N ASP A 365 6.40 13.19 6.22
CA ASP A 365 5.85 13.83 5.05
C ASP A 365 6.16 13.00 3.80
N PHE A 366 7.34 12.38 3.70
CA PHE A 366 7.69 11.41 2.64
C PHE A 366 6.93 10.09 2.77
N LEU A 367 6.81 9.54 3.98
CA LEU A 367 5.96 8.38 4.24
C LEU A 367 4.49 8.76 4.07
N ARG A 368 4.04 9.99 4.40
CA ARG A 368 2.72 10.55 4.04
C ARG A 368 2.54 10.68 2.53
N MET A 369 3.59 11.09 1.82
CA MET A 369 3.64 11.26 0.38
C MET A 369 3.55 9.90 -0.32
N ILE A 370 4.11 8.83 0.27
CA ILE A 370 3.90 7.43 -0.14
C ILE A 370 2.55 6.87 0.41
N GLN A 371 2.00 7.41 1.50
CA GLN A 371 0.81 6.92 2.22
C GLN A 371 -0.55 7.41 1.72
N ASN A 372 -0.64 8.43 0.86
CA ASN A 372 -1.93 9.12 0.74
C ASN A 372 -2.86 8.57 -0.36
N THR A 373 -3.77 7.70 0.11
CA THR A 373 -5.26 7.82 0.04
C THR A 373 -5.96 7.82 -1.32
N TYR A 374 -5.24 7.97 -2.42
CA TYR A 374 -5.82 8.21 -3.74
C TYR A 374 -5.46 7.10 -4.72
N SER A 375 -6.40 6.70 -5.57
CA SER A 375 -6.11 5.69 -6.61
C SER A 375 -5.01 6.20 -7.55
N HIS A 376 -4.28 5.28 -8.20
CA HIS A 376 -3.25 5.62 -9.18
C HIS A 376 -3.80 6.57 -10.27
N GLU A 377 -5.04 6.37 -10.71
CA GLU A 377 -5.71 7.26 -11.66
C GLU A 377 -5.84 8.69 -11.12
N MET A 378 -6.21 8.87 -9.85
CA MET A 378 -6.31 10.20 -9.27
C MET A 378 -4.93 10.85 -9.10
N GLN A 379 -3.93 10.10 -8.65
CA GLN A 379 -2.57 10.63 -8.53
C GLN A 379 -2.05 11.12 -9.87
N GLN A 380 -2.34 10.38 -10.95
CA GLN A 380 -2.04 10.79 -12.31
C GLN A 380 -2.81 12.07 -12.71
N GLN A 381 -4.11 12.17 -12.42
CA GLN A 381 -4.90 13.38 -12.69
C GLN A 381 -4.38 14.62 -11.93
N LEU A 382 -3.96 14.45 -10.66
CA LEU A 382 -3.35 15.51 -9.86
C LEU A 382 -2.01 15.96 -10.44
N LYS A 383 -1.16 15.00 -10.82
CA LYS A 383 0.14 15.28 -11.44
C LYS A 383 -0.02 16.01 -12.77
N GLU A 384 -0.91 15.53 -13.64
CA GLU A 384 -1.22 16.17 -14.93
C GLU A 384 -1.77 17.60 -14.74
N SER A 385 -2.69 17.79 -13.79
CA SER A 385 -3.25 19.11 -13.49
C SER A 385 -2.20 20.08 -12.95
N LEU A 386 -1.33 19.61 -12.05
CA LEU A 386 -0.26 20.43 -11.48
C LEU A 386 0.77 20.83 -12.53
N GLU A 387 1.22 19.89 -13.36
CA GLU A 387 2.16 20.20 -14.44
C GLU A 387 1.53 21.15 -15.47
N LEU A 388 0.26 20.98 -15.80
CA LEU A 388 -0.47 21.92 -16.65
C LEU A 388 -0.47 23.34 -16.07
N LEU A 389 -0.78 23.49 -14.78
CA LEU A 389 -0.79 24.79 -14.10
C LEU A 389 0.60 25.44 -14.11
N LYS A 390 1.66 24.68 -13.83
CA LYS A 390 3.05 25.17 -13.89
C LYS A 390 3.44 25.61 -15.30
N ILE A 391 3.08 24.83 -16.32
CA ILE A 391 3.40 25.16 -17.73
C ILE A 391 2.69 26.43 -18.17
N ILE A 392 1.42 26.61 -17.78
CA ILE A 392 0.61 27.73 -18.24
C ILE A 392 0.92 29.01 -17.48
N LEU A 393 1.07 28.93 -16.16
CA LEU A 393 1.20 30.11 -15.29
C LEU A 393 2.65 30.45 -14.96
N GLY A 394 3.58 29.49 -15.07
CA GLY A 394 5.01 29.71 -14.83
C GLY A 394 5.28 30.35 -13.47
N ASP A 395 6.09 31.41 -13.49
CA ASP A 395 6.48 32.17 -12.29
C ASP A 395 5.31 32.91 -11.62
N GLU A 396 4.17 33.07 -12.31
CA GLU A 396 2.97 33.70 -11.74
C GLU A 396 2.17 32.75 -10.85
N LEU A 397 2.50 31.45 -10.83
CA LEU A 397 1.86 30.47 -9.96
C LEU A 397 2.43 30.57 -8.54
N LEU A 398 1.62 31.01 -7.57
CA LEU A 398 2.05 31.21 -6.19
C LEU A 398 1.73 30.03 -5.27
N GLY A 399 0.63 29.30 -5.54
CA GLY A 399 0.18 28.19 -4.70
C GLY A 399 -0.86 27.30 -5.38
N VAL A 400 -0.79 25.99 -5.13
CA VAL A 400 -1.80 25.00 -5.53
C VAL A 400 -2.12 24.11 -4.34
N TYR A 401 -3.40 24.03 -3.99
CA TYR A 401 -3.87 23.33 -2.80
C TYR A 401 -4.99 22.35 -3.13
N LEU A 402 -4.81 21.10 -2.74
CA LEU A 402 -5.90 20.12 -2.71
C LEU A 402 -6.74 20.36 -1.45
N TYR A 403 -8.05 20.46 -1.60
CA TYR A 403 -8.97 20.70 -0.48
C TYR A 403 -10.26 19.89 -0.63
N GLY A 404 -11.26 20.21 0.19
CA GLY A 404 -12.62 19.69 0.02
C GLY A 404 -12.79 18.22 0.41
N SER A 405 -13.55 17.48 -0.41
CA SER A 405 -14.01 16.12 -0.07
C SER A 405 -12.86 15.13 0.13
N SER A 406 -11.75 15.37 -0.57
CA SER A 406 -10.53 14.56 -0.49
C SER A 406 -9.87 14.55 0.89
N LEU A 407 -10.01 15.65 1.64
CA LEU A 407 -9.42 15.82 2.97
C LEU A 407 -10.46 15.85 4.10
N VAL A 408 -11.74 16.04 3.79
CA VAL A 408 -12.85 16.13 4.76
C VAL A 408 -13.85 15.00 4.48
N GLY A 409 -13.64 13.85 5.12
CA GLY A 409 -14.51 12.67 5.01
C GLY A 409 -14.13 11.66 3.93
N GLY A 410 -13.06 11.90 3.18
CA GLY A 410 -12.53 11.03 2.12
C GLY A 410 -13.33 11.07 0.82
N LEU A 411 -12.67 10.80 -0.31
CA LEU A 411 -13.34 10.77 -1.62
C LEU A 411 -14.39 9.67 -1.66
N GLN A 412 -15.63 10.08 -1.86
CA GLN A 412 -16.75 9.19 -2.07
C GLN A 412 -16.91 8.90 -3.57
N LYS A 413 -17.72 7.89 -3.93
CA LYS A 413 -17.97 7.47 -5.32
C LYS A 413 -18.32 8.61 -6.28
N TYR A 414 -18.95 9.67 -5.77
CA TYR A 414 -19.41 10.83 -6.54
C TYR A 414 -18.71 12.13 -6.13
N SER A 415 -17.52 12.05 -5.53
CA SER A 415 -16.71 13.21 -5.17
C SER A 415 -15.87 13.69 -6.34
N ASP A 416 -15.66 14.99 -6.38
CA ASP A 416 -14.77 15.66 -7.32
C ASP A 416 -13.38 15.89 -6.66
N ILE A 417 -12.38 16.15 -7.49
CA ILE A 417 -11.04 16.56 -7.06
C ILE A 417 -10.99 18.09 -7.01
N ASP A 418 -10.97 18.65 -5.81
CA ASP A 418 -11.03 20.10 -5.59
C ASP A 418 -9.62 20.73 -5.49
N LEU A 419 -9.25 21.57 -6.47
CA LEU A 419 -7.99 22.32 -6.49
C LEU A 419 -8.23 23.83 -6.35
N PHE A 420 -7.56 24.43 -5.37
CA PHE A 420 -7.51 25.87 -5.18
C PHE A 420 -6.16 26.40 -5.65
N VAL A 421 -6.15 27.40 -6.53
CA VAL A 421 -4.94 27.92 -7.16
C VAL A 421 -4.84 29.42 -6.92
N VAL A 422 -3.69 29.87 -6.45
CA VAL A 422 -3.39 31.28 -6.26
C VAL A 422 -2.34 31.70 -7.28
N SER A 423 -2.66 32.73 -8.06
CA SER A 423 -1.74 33.37 -9.00
C SER A 423 -1.37 34.77 -8.55
N ASN A 424 -0.25 35.28 -9.05
CA ASN A 424 0.23 36.62 -8.78
C ASN A 424 -0.49 37.69 -9.63
N ARG A 425 -1.07 37.29 -10.77
CA ARG A 425 -1.94 38.10 -11.64
C ARG A 425 -3.10 37.28 -12.18
N ALA A 426 -4.15 37.95 -12.67
CA ALA A 426 -5.19 37.31 -13.46
C ALA A 426 -4.63 36.57 -14.68
N THR A 427 -5.27 35.46 -15.03
CA THR A 427 -4.95 34.67 -16.22
C THR A 427 -5.46 35.34 -17.48
N THR A 428 -4.66 35.26 -18.54
CA THR A 428 -5.02 35.79 -19.87
C THR A 428 -6.02 34.86 -20.55
N LEU A 429 -6.78 35.38 -21.52
CA LEU A 429 -7.73 34.57 -22.30
C LEU A 429 -7.05 33.37 -22.99
N ALA A 430 -5.81 33.54 -23.45
CA ALA A 430 -5.02 32.46 -24.05
C ALA A 430 -4.62 31.38 -23.03
N GLU A 431 -4.30 31.76 -21.79
CA GLU A 431 -4.05 30.82 -20.70
C GLU A 431 -5.33 30.07 -20.31
N LYS A 432 -6.45 30.78 -20.13
CA LYS A 432 -7.78 30.16 -19.86
C LYS A 432 -8.17 29.16 -20.95
N THR A 433 -7.99 29.52 -22.22
CA THR A 433 -8.27 28.64 -23.36
C THR A 433 -7.40 27.37 -23.31
N ARG A 434 -6.11 27.50 -23.01
CA ARG A 434 -5.21 26.34 -22.87
C ARG A 434 -5.55 25.48 -21.65
N LEU A 435 -5.90 26.09 -20.52
CA LEU A 435 -6.36 25.38 -19.33
C LEU A 435 -7.57 24.51 -19.67
N ILE A 436 -8.60 25.10 -20.27
CA ILE A 436 -9.82 24.39 -20.66
C ILE A 436 -9.52 23.21 -21.59
N ALA A 437 -8.76 23.45 -22.67
CA ALA A 437 -8.48 22.42 -23.67
C ALA A 437 -7.81 21.18 -23.06
N ASN A 438 -6.90 21.37 -22.10
CA ASN A 438 -6.21 20.27 -21.43
C ASN A 438 -7.05 19.66 -20.31
N LEU A 439 -7.71 20.48 -19.49
CA LEU A 439 -8.56 20.01 -18.38
C LEU A 439 -9.74 19.17 -18.87
N LEU A 440 -10.28 19.44 -20.06
CA LEU A 440 -11.30 18.59 -20.68
C LEU A 440 -10.84 17.14 -20.89
N GLN A 441 -9.54 16.91 -21.07
CA GLN A 441 -8.94 15.57 -21.24
C GLN A 441 -8.49 14.94 -19.91
N ILE A 442 -8.00 15.76 -18.98
CA ILE A 442 -7.52 15.32 -17.67
C ILE A 442 -8.71 14.97 -16.76
N SER A 443 -9.74 15.81 -16.74
CA SER A 443 -10.92 15.67 -15.89
C SER A 443 -11.88 14.60 -16.39
N GLY A 444 -12.38 13.77 -15.48
CA GLY A 444 -13.44 12.81 -15.74
C GLY A 444 -14.78 13.48 -16.08
N ILE A 445 -15.67 12.71 -16.69
CA ILE A 445 -17.06 13.10 -16.96
C ILE A 445 -17.91 12.54 -15.84
N TYR A 446 -18.68 13.41 -15.19
CA TYR A 446 -19.50 13.05 -14.04
C TYR A 446 -20.40 11.85 -14.34
N MET A 447 -20.28 10.81 -13.51
CA MET A 447 -21.00 9.51 -13.62
C MET A 447 -20.81 8.73 -14.94
N LYS A 448 -19.96 9.17 -15.87
CA LYS A 448 -19.80 8.53 -17.19
C LYS A 448 -18.40 7.98 -17.45
N SER A 449 -17.38 8.43 -16.72
CA SER A 449 -16.01 7.93 -16.84
C SER A 449 -15.51 7.28 -15.56
N SER A 450 -14.48 6.44 -15.70
CA SER A 450 -13.71 5.92 -14.57
C SER A 450 -12.83 6.96 -13.89
N LYS A 451 -12.42 8.02 -14.60
CA LYS A 451 -11.73 9.19 -14.03
C LYS A 451 -12.68 10.01 -13.16
N LEU A 452 -12.17 10.61 -12.09
CA LEU A 452 -12.93 11.55 -11.27
C LEU A 452 -13.03 12.91 -11.96
N PRO A 453 -14.14 13.65 -11.82
CA PRO A 453 -14.20 15.03 -12.25
C PRO A 453 -13.26 15.90 -11.40
N ILE A 454 -12.71 16.94 -12.01
CA ILE A 454 -11.82 17.91 -11.38
C ILE A 454 -12.53 19.25 -11.32
N GLU A 455 -12.45 19.89 -10.15
CA GLU A 455 -12.83 21.27 -9.93
C GLU A 455 -11.57 22.11 -9.69
N ILE A 456 -11.38 23.18 -10.46
CA ILE A 456 -10.28 24.13 -10.26
C ILE A 456 -10.87 25.52 -10.07
N THR A 457 -10.48 26.20 -9.00
CA THR A 457 -10.74 27.62 -8.81
C THR A 457 -9.41 28.37 -8.73
N ILE A 458 -9.21 29.33 -9.64
CA ILE A 458 -8.02 30.19 -9.70
C ILE A 458 -8.41 31.58 -9.23
N VAL A 459 -7.60 32.14 -8.34
CA VAL A 459 -7.73 33.50 -7.80
C VAL A 459 -6.43 34.26 -7.94
N GLU A 460 -6.53 35.54 -8.27
CA GLU A 460 -5.40 36.46 -8.13
C GLU A 460 -5.22 36.80 -6.65
N LYS A 461 -3.99 36.72 -6.13
CA LYS A 461 -3.67 37.02 -4.73
C LYS A 461 -4.21 38.39 -4.30
N ALA A 462 -4.02 39.42 -5.12
CA ALA A 462 -4.45 40.79 -4.81
C ALA A 462 -5.99 40.95 -4.73
N ALA A 463 -6.76 40.03 -5.32
CA ALA A 463 -8.22 40.05 -5.28
C ALA A 463 -8.80 39.51 -3.96
N ILE A 464 -8.01 38.77 -3.18
CA ILE A 464 -8.46 38.10 -1.94
C ILE A 464 -7.56 38.37 -0.74
N ASN A 465 -6.47 39.11 -0.92
CA ASN A 465 -5.55 39.51 0.15
C ASN A 465 -5.05 40.96 -0.08
N PRO A 466 -5.55 41.94 0.69
CA PRO A 466 -6.47 41.82 1.84
C PRO A 466 -7.89 41.36 1.45
N TRP A 467 -8.64 40.82 2.42
CA TRP A 467 -9.98 40.26 2.17
C TRP A 467 -11.03 41.35 1.91
N HIS A 468 -11.90 41.12 0.92
CA HIS A 468 -13.07 41.93 0.61
C HIS A 468 -14.26 41.04 0.22
N TYR A 469 -15.49 41.46 0.52
CA TYR A 469 -16.72 40.73 0.20
C TYR A 469 -17.69 41.59 -0.63
N PRO A 470 -18.30 41.07 -1.72
CA PRO A 470 -18.05 39.74 -2.29
C PRO A 470 -16.65 39.65 -2.91
N PRO A 471 -15.96 38.51 -2.79
CA PRO A 471 -14.63 38.34 -3.36
C PRO A 471 -14.74 38.00 -4.85
N ASN A 472 -13.67 38.28 -5.60
CA ASN A 472 -13.58 37.96 -7.02
C ASN A 472 -12.74 36.70 -7.27
N PHE A 473 -13.17 35.87 -8.22
CA PHE A 473 -12.36 34.80 -8.79
C PHE A 473 -11.89 35.15 -10.20
N ASP A 474 -10.83 34.50 -10.67
CA ASP A 474 -10.31 34.73 -12.02
C ASP A 474 -10.80 33.66 -13.01
N PHE A 475 -10.71 32.39 -12.63
CA PHE A 475 -11.09 31.27 -13.48
C PHE A 475 -11.68 30.10 -12.67
N GLN A 476 -12.70 29.45 -13.22
CA GLN A 476 -13.29 28.25 -12.65
C GLN A 476 -13.42 27.16 -13.71
N TYR A 477 -13.05 25.94 -13.36
CA TYR A 477 -13.29 24.73 -14.14
C TYR A 477 -14.05 23.72 -13.29
N GLY A 478 -15.03 23.05 -13.88
CA GLY A 478 -15.83 22.01 -13.24
C GLY A 478 -16.78 21.36 -14.23
N ASP A 479 -17.27 20.16 -13.93
CA ASP A 479 -18.07 19.38 -14.89
C ASP A 479 -19.40 20.05 -15.26
N TRP A 480 -19.99 20.85 -14.36
CA TRP A 480 -21.20 21.63 -14.64
C TRP A 480 -21.00 22.70 -15.73
N LEU A 481 -19.77 23.17 -15.92
CA LEU A 481 -19.40 24.11 -16.99
C LEU A 481 -18.90 23.40 -18.26
N ARG A 482 -18.69 22.08 -18.24
CA ARG A 482 -18.10 21.32 -19.34
C ARG A 482 -18.79 21.57 -20.68
N LYS A 483 -20.13 21.58 -20.71
CA LYS A 483 -20.89 21.84 -21.95
C LYS A 483 -20.62 23.21 -22.56
N SER A 484 -20.35 24.22 -21.74
CA SER A 484 -20.01 25.56 -22.21
C SER A 484 -18.59 25.56 -22.79
N PHE A 485 -17.66 24.91 -22.11
CA PHE A 485 -16.28 24.74 -22.56
C PHE A 485 -16.16 23.95 -23.87
N GLU A 486 -16.93 22.87 -24.02
CA GLU A 486 -17.00 22.08 -25.27
C GLU A 486 -17.56 22.88 -26.45
N LYS A 487 -18.36 23.92 -26.19
CA LYS A 487 -18.84 24.88 -27.20
C LYS A 487 -17.85 26.01 -27.48
N GLY A 488 -16.69 26.03 -26.83
CA GLY A 488 -15.66 27.06 -26.97
C GLY A 488 -15.93 28.33 -26.16
N ILE A 489 -16.87 28.32 -25.21
CA ILE A 489 -17.11 29.46 -24.32
C ILE A 489 -16.07 29.42 -23.20
N VAL A 490 -15.12 30.36 -23.20
CA VAL A 490 -13.99 30.37 -22.26
C VAL A 490 -14.37 30.93 -20.88
N GLU A 491 -15.27 31.90 -20.83
CA GLU A 491 -15.76 32.54 -19.60
C GLU A 491 -17.29 32.50 -19.59
N PRO A 492 -17.92 31.39 -19.15
CA PRO A 492 -19.37 31.24 -19.15
C PRO A 492 -20.10 32.04 -18.06
N TRP A 493 -19.37 32.67 -17.13
CA TRP A 493 -19.93 33.45 -16.03
C TRP A 493 -20.25 34.89 -16.44
N LEU A 494 -21.29 35.46 -15.82
CA LEU A 494 -21.73 36.85 -16.08
C LEU A 494 -20.97 37.89 -15.23
N THR A 495 -20.45 37.45 -14.08
CA THR A 495 -19.70 38.27 -13.13
C THR A 495 -18.54 37.46 -12.56
N HIS A 496 -17.50 38.16 -12.12
CA HIS A 496 -16.37 37.58 -11.40
C HIS A 496 -16.59 37.54 -9.88
N GLU A 497 -17.70 38.11 -9.38
CA GLU A 497 -18.06 38.02 -7.96
C GLU A 497 -18.47 36.57 -7.63
N MET A 498 -17.85 35.99 -6.60
CA MET A 498 -18.12 34.63 -6.14
C MET A 498 -18.20 34.57 -4.61
N PRO A 499 -19.39 34.82 -4.01
CA PRO A 499 -19.60 34.70 -2.57
C PRO A 499 -19.07 33.39 -1.96
N ASP A 500 -19.24 32.26 -2.66
CA ASP A 500 -18.80 30.92 -2.24
C ASP A 500 -17.29 30.82 -1.98
N LEU A 501 -16.49 31.72 -2.54
CA LEU A 501 -15.06 31.78 -2.32
C LEU A 501 -14.71 32.03 -0.85
N ALA A 502 -15.60 32.69 -0.09
CA ALA A 502 -15.48 32.81 1.36
C ALA A 502 -15.45 31.43 2.04
N ILE A 503 -16.30 30.51 1.59
CA ILE A 503 -16.37 29.14 2.12
C ILE A 503 -15.11 28.38 1.73
N ILE A 504 -14.73 28.46 0.45
CA ILE A 504 -13.55 27.76 -0.10
C ILE A 504 -12.27 28.21 0.62
N VAL A 505 -12.03 29.52 0.72
CA VAL A 505 -10.83 30.06 1.39
C VAL A 505 -10.79 29.66 2.86
N THR A 506 -11.92 29.71 3.58
CA THR A 506 -12.00 29.19 4.95
C THR A 506 -11.63 27.71 5.03
N GLN A 507 -12.12 26.87 4.11
CA GLN A 507 -11.77 25.45 4.08
C GLN A 507 -10.28 25.22 3.79
N VAL A 508 -9.71 25.94 2.82
CA VAL A 508 -8.29 25.83 2.45
C VAL A 508 -7.39 26.24 3.62
N LEU A 509 -7.73 27.32 4.33
CA LEU A 509 -6.99 27.80 5.52
C LEU A 509 -7.08 26.83 6.71
N LEU A 510 -8.23 26.15 6.88
CA LEU A 510 -8.44 25.22 8.00
C LEU A 510 -7.84 23.83 7.73
N LYS A 511 -7.96 23.29 6.51
CA LYS A 511 -7.40 21.99 6.11
C LYS A 511 -7.26 21.88 4.59
N SER A 512 -6.03 21.99 4.12
CA SER A 512 -5.64 21.71 2.73
C SER A 512 -4.31 20.95 2.69
N GLN A 513 -4.01 20.38 1.54
CA GLN A 513 -2.69 19.84 1.22
C GLN A 513 -2.04 20.73 0.18
N THR A 514 -0.89 21.32 0.52
CA THR A 514 -0.06 22.08 -0.40
C THR A 514 0.58 21.15 -1.42
N LEU A 515 0.19 21.30 -2.70
CA LEU A 515 0.77 20.56 -3.82
C LEU A 515 1.95 21.32 -4.44
N PHE A 516 1.93 22.65 -4.37
CA PHE A 516 2.98 23.53 -4.87
C PHE A 516 2.87 24.91 -4.25
N GLY A 517 4.01 25.60 -4.14
CA GLY A 517 4.08 27.02 -3.76
C GLY A 517 4.10 27.27 -2.25
N LEU A 518 3.74 28.49 -1.87
CA LEU A 518 3.73 28.94 -0.47
C LEU A 518 2.55 28.34 0.30
N GLU A 519 2.64 28.29 1.63
CA GLU A 519 1.54 27.82 2.47
C GLU A 519 0.32 28.76 2.38
N PRO A 520 -0.92 28.24 2.51
CA PRO A 520 -2.14 29.05 2.37
C PRO A 520 -2.15 30.32 3.23
N GLN A 521 -1.65 30.24 4.47
CA GLN A 521 -1.63 31.37 5.41
C GLN A 521 -0.71 32.52 4.97
N GLN A 522 0.19 32.27 4.01
CA GLN A 522 1.08 33.29 3.45
C GLN A 522 0.45 34.02 2.25
N LEU A 523 -0.56 33.42 1.63
CA LEU A 523 -1.19 33.94 0.41
C LEU A 523 -2.61 34.45 0.65
N LEU A 524 -3.37 33.82 1.54
CA LEU A 524 -4.80 34.06 1.74
C LEU A 524 -5.04 34.89 3.00
N ALA A 525 -5.94 35.88 2.92
CA ALA A 525 -6.41 36.59 4.09
C ALA A 525 -7.48 35.77 4.83
N HIS A 526 -7.58 35.96 6.16
CA HIS A 526 -8.63 35.35 6.96
C HIS A 526 -10.01 35.90 6.57
N VAL A 527 -10.98 35.01 6.37
CA VAL A 527 -12.37 35.36 6.05
C VAL A 527 -13.13 35.69 7.34
N PRO A 528 -13.70 36.90 7.50
CA PRO A 528 -14.52 37.25 8.65
C PRO A 528 -15.73 36.32 8.80
N TYR A 529 -16.10 36.00 10.04
CA TYR A 529 -17.23 35.12 10.35
C TYR A 529 -18.53 35.56 9.65
N HIS A 530 -18.84 36.86 9.71
CA HIS A 530 -20.01 37.43 9.04
C HIS A 530 -20.03 37.17 7.53
N ASP A 531 -18.89 37.29 6.85
CA ASP A 531 -18.79 37.09 5.39
C ASP A 531 -18.94 35.61 5.03
N PHE A 532 -18.38 34.71 5.86
CA PHE A 532 -18.59 33.27 5.71
C PHE A 532 -20.08 32.89 5.84
N ILE A 533 -20.78 33.45 6.84
CA ILE A 533 -22.21 33.18 7.02
C ILE A 533 -23.03 33.77 5.86
N LYS A 534 -22.71 34.99 5.39
CA LYS A 534 -23.34 35.59 4.20
C LYS A 534 -23.19 34.71 2.96
N ALA A 535 -22.01 34.16 2.72
CA ALA A 535 -21.77 33.23 1.61
C ALA A 535 -22.63 31.97 1.73
N MET A 536 -22.65 31.33 2.91
CA MET A 536 -23.45 30.12 3.16
C MET A 536 -24.96 30.31 2.92
N LEU A 537 -25.47 31.53 3.11
CA LEU A 537 -26.87 31.87 2.94
C LEU A 537 -27.21 32.38 1.53
N HIS A 538 -26.21 32.75 0.73
CA HIS A 538 -26.37 33.44 -0.55
C HIS A 538 -27.28 32.67 -1.52
N ASP A 539 -27.06 31.36 -1.61
CA ASP A 539 -27.68 30.49 -2.63
C ASP A 539 -28.92 29.72 -2.14
N LEU A 540 -29.43 29.99 -0.93
CA LEU A 540 -30.57 29.23 -0.37
C LEU A 540 -31.80 29.19 -1.29
N ASN A 541 -32.12 30.32 -1.91
CA ASN A 541 -33.26 30.44 -2.83
C ASN A 541 -33.02 29.71 -4.16
N ARG A 542 -31.79 29.73 -4.66
CA ARG A 542 -31.39 29.01 -5.89
C ARG A 542 -31.42 27.50 -5.67
N LEU A 543 -30.91 27.03 -4.52
CA LEU A 543 -30.97 25.61 -4.16
C LEU A 543 -32.40 25.07 -4.13
N ALA A 544 -33.38 25.90 -3.75
CA ALA A 544 -34.78 25.50 -3.73
C ALA A 544 -35.34 25.20 -5.13
N THR A 545 -34.88 25.93 -6.17
CA THR A 545 -35.29 25.69 -7.56
C THR A 545 -34.64 24.43 -8.13
N ASP A 546 -33.48 24.03 -7.61
CA ASP A 546 -32.72 22.87 -8.09
C ASP A 546 -33.15 21.55 -7.43
N LEU A 547 -34.00 21.59 -6.39
CA LEU A 547 -34.37 20.42 -5.58
C LEU A 547 -34.92 19.25 -6.41
N GLU A 548 -35.64 19.51 -7.50
CA GLU A 548 -36.19 18.44 -8.35
C GLU A 548 -35.16 17.79 -9.27
N HIS A 549 -34.07 18.49 -9.62
CA HIS A 549 -33.09 18.05 -10.62
C HIS A 549 -31.75 17.67 -10.01
N ASP A 550 -31.44 18.15 -8.80
CA ASP A 550 -30.23 17.84 -8.03
C ASP A 550 -30.57 17.55 -6.55
N THR A 551 -31.60 16.72 -6.36
CA THR A 551 -32.23 16.44 -5.06
C THR A 551 -31.22 16.08 -3.97
N ARG A 552 -30.31 15.13 -4.25
CA ARG A 552 -29.30 14.68 -3.29
C ARG A 552 -28.40 15.83 -2.83
N ASN A 553 -27.82 16.58 -3.77
CA ASN A 553 -26.87 17.64 -3.40
C ASN A 553 -27.58 18.78 -2.66
N VAL A 554 -28.78 19.18 -3.08
CA VAL A 554 -29.56 20.21 -2.40
C VAL A 554 -29.84 19.82 -0.94
N LEU A 555 -30.32 18.60 -0.69
CA LEU A 555 -30.59 18.12 0.66
C LEU A 555 -29.33 18.09 1.54
N LEU A 556 -28.21 17.61 1.00
CA LEU A 556 -26.94 17.54 1.74
C LEU A 556 -26.35 18.93 1.98
N THR A 557 -26.53 19.88 1.05
CA THR A 557 -26.12 21.27 1.22
C THR A 557 -26.96 21.96 2.29
N TYR A 558 -28.29 21.79 2.31
CA TYR A 558 -29.12 22.29 3.41
C TYR A 558 -28.71 21.69 4.75
N ALA A 559 -28.43 20.39 4.81
CA ALA A 559 -27.94 19.77 6.04
C ALA A 559 -26.60 20.36 6.51
N ARG A 560 -25.66 20.63 5.59
CA ARG A 560 -24.40 21.30 5.90
C ARG A 560 -24.64 22.72 6.42
N ILE A 561 -25.44 23.52 5.72
CA ILE A 561 -25.77 24.89 6.12
C ILE A 561 -26.37 24.91 7.52
N TRP A 562 -27.45 24.15 7.75
CA TRP A 562 -28.09 24.10 9.06
C TRP A 562 -27.12 23.70 10.16
N SER A 563 -26.38 22.60 9.98
CA SER A 563 -25.44 22.12 11.00
C SER A 563 -24.32 23.11 11.28
N THR A 564 -23.88 23.89 10.29
CA THR A 564 -22.80 24.86 10.44
C THR A 564 -23.30 26.13 11.13
N LEU A 565 -24.50 26.63 10.82
CA LEU A 565 -25.08 27.77 11.54
C LEU A 565 -25.29 27.45 13.03
N GLU A 566 -25.73 26.23 13.34
CA GLU A 566 -25.97 25.79 14.72
C GLU A 566 -24.67 25.64 15.52
N THR A 567 -23.60 25.10 14.90
CA THR A 567 -22.42 24.68 15.66
C THR A 567 -21.13 25.42 15.32
N ASN A 568 -21.11 26.29 14.31
CA ASN A 568 -19.90 26.90 13.72
C ASN A 568 -18.85 25.88 13.24
N VAL A 569 -19.31 24.67 12.85
CA VAL A 569 -18.44 23.57 12.39
C VAL A 569 -18.80 23.17 10.97
N ILE A 570 -17.79 23.12 10.09
CA ILE A 570 -17.91 22.57 8.74
C ILE A 570 -17.78 21.05 8.80
N ARG A 571 -18.73 20.35 8.18
CA ARG A 571 -18.81 18.88 8.10
C ARG A 571 -18.78 18.40 6.65
N SER A 572 -18.36 17.15 6.46
CA SER A 572 -18.58 16.42 5.21
C SER A 572 -20.08 16.22 4.96
N LYS A 573 -20.48 15.98 3.70
CA LYS A 573 -21.89 15.73 3.35
C LYS A 573 -22.50 14.56 4.18
N PRO A 574 -21.83 13.40 4.35
CA PRO A 574 -22.37 12.31 5.16
C PRO A 574 -22.47 12.65 6.66
N ALA A 575 -21.47 13.34 7.22
CA ALA A 575 -21.48 13.71 8.63
C ALA A 575 -22.55 14.77 8.94
N ALA A 576 -22.80 15.69 8.01
CA ALA A 576 -23.91 16.63 8.11
C ALA A 576 -25.27 15.91 8.06
N ALA A 577 -25.42 14.92 7.18
CA ALA A 577 -26.62 14.08 7.12
C ALA A 577 -26.86 13.32 8.45
N ASP A 578 -25.81 12.74 9.04
CA ASP A 578 -25.91 12.10 10.35
C ASP A 578 -26.30 13.08 11.46
N TRP A 579 -25.70 14.27 11.44
CA TRP A 579 -26.01 15.31 12.41
C TRP A 579 -27.48 15.73 12.32
N VAL A 580 -27.99 16.08 11.13
CA VAL A 580 -29.39 16.53 11.00
C VAL A 580 -30.40 15.43 11.33
N MET A 581 -30.07 14.15 11.11
CA MET A 581 -30.96 13.04 11.48
C MET A 581 -31.22 12.96 13.00
N HIS A 582 -30.38 13.56 13.86
CA HIS A 582 -30.66 13.64 15.29
C HIS A 582 -31.76 14.67 15.61
N TYR A 583 -31.95 15.68 14.77
CA TYR A 583 -32.87 16.81 14.98
C TYR A 583 -34.10 16.79 14.06
N LEU A 584 -34.02 16.06 12.95
CA LEU A 584 -35.13 15.87 12.01
C LEU A 584 -36.22 14.98 12.63
N PRO A 585 -37.50 15.31 12.45
CA PRO A 585 -38.61 14.40 12.69
C PRO A 585 -38.37 13.04 12.03
N LYS A 586 -38.67 11.94 12.76
CA LYS A 586 -38.42 10.57 12.28
C LYS A 586 -39.04 10.26 10.91
N VAL A 587 -40.15 10.93 10.57
CA VAL A 587 -40.81 10.81 9.25
C VAL A 587 -39.89 11.22 8.08
N TYR A 588 -38.92 12.11 8.29
CA TYR A 588 -37.99 12.57 7.27
C TYR A 588 -36.65 11.80 7.24
N HIS A 589 -36.40 10.92 8.21
CA HIS A 589 -35.17 10.11 8.26
C HIS A 589 -34.93 9.30 6.97
N PRO A 590 -35.95 8.68 6.33
CA PRO A 590 -35.73 7.96 5.07
C PRO A 590 -35.10 8.83 3.97
N VAL A 591 -35.49 10.11 3.87
CA VAL A 591 -34.97 11.06 2.88
C VAL A 591 -33.47 11.29 3.09
N MET A 592 -33.06 11.63 4.33
CA MET A 592 -31.65 11.91 4.62
C MET A 592 -30.77 10.65 4.64
N LYS A 593 -31.30 9.50 5.07
CA LYS A 593 -30.60 8.21 4.94
C LYS A 593 -30.29 7.92 3.48
N ARG A 594 -31.27 8.09 2.58
CA ARG A 594 -31.06 7.87 1.16
C ARG A 594 -30.08 8.88 0.56
N ALA A 595 -30.22 10.17 0.88
CA ALA A 595 -29.27 11.20 0.43
C ALA A 595 -27.83 10.83 0.82
N LYS A 596 -27.62 10.36 2.05
CA LYS A 596 -26.33 9.85 2.53
C LYS A 596 -25.89 8.59 1.78
N SER A 597 -26.74 7.56 1.67
CA SER A 597 -26.44 6.30 0.97
C SER A 597 -26.00 6.54 -0.47
N ILE A 598 -26.71 7.42 -1.19
CA ILE A 598 -26.35 7.80 -2.56
C ILE A 598 -25.01 8.53 -2.55
N CYS A 599 -24.80 9.50 -1.66
CA CYS A 599 -23.54 10.25 -1.58
C CYS A 599 -22.31 9.35 -1.40
N ILE A 600 -22.41 8.32 -0.56
CA ILE A 600 -21.31 7.37 -0.30
C ILE A 600 -21.26 6.20 -1.29
N GLY A 601 -22.18 6.17 -2.26
CA GLY A 601 -22.19 5.17 -3.34
C GLY A 601 -22.76 3.80 -2.99
N VAL A 602 -23.46 3.67 -1.85
CA VAL A 602 -24.14 2.44 -1.41
C VAL A 602 -25.44 2.20 -2.20
N GLU A 603 -26.16 3.27 -2.55
CA GLU A 603 -27.37 3.22 -3.35
C GLU A 603 -27.20 4.04 -4.65
N ASN A 604 -27.89 3.63 -5.72
CA ASN A 604 -28.07 4.47 -6.90
C ASN A 604 -29.11 5.56 -6.59
N GLU A 605 -29.10 6.65 -7.36
CA GLU A 605 -30.03 7.76 -7.13
C GLU A 605 -31.45 7.43 -7.62
N TYR A 606 -32.42 7.41 -6.70
CA TYR A 606 -33.86 7.27 -6.97
C TYR A 606 -34.70 7.90 -5.84
N TRP A 607 -35.79 8.58 -6.22
CA TRP A 607 -36.60 9.37 -5.27
C TRP A 607 -38.12 9.13 -5.37
N ASP A 608 -38.59 8.41 -6.38
CA ASP A 608 -40.03 8.35 -6.71
C ASP A 608 -40.93 7.77 -5.60
N ASP A 609 -40.43 6.78 -4.86
CA ASP A 609 -41.12 6.13 -3.75
C ASP A 609 -41.25 7.01 -2.49
N ILE A 610 -40.41 8.03 -2.34
CA ILE A 610 -40.43 8.98 -1.20
C ILE A 610 -40.56 10.44 -1.61
N LYS A 611 -40.90 10.71 -2.88
CA LYS A 611 -40.90 12.06 -3.48
C LYS A 611 -41.75 13.07 -2.69
N LEU A 612 -42.87 12.63 -2.13
CA LEU A 612 -43.76 13.45 -1.30
C LEU A 612 -43.09 13.94 0.01
N LEU A 613 -42.12 13.18 0.53
CA LEU A 613 -41.37 13.53 1.74
C LEU A 613 -40.18 14.44 1.46
N VAL A 614 -39.61 14.40 0.25
CA VAL A 614 -38.41 15.18 -0.12
C VAL A 614 -38.64 16.68 0.06
N LYS A 615 -39.70 17.24 -0.53
CA LYS A 615 -40.01 18.68 -0.44
C LYS A 615 -40.30 19.11 1.00
N SER A 616 -41.05 18.29 1.74
CA SER A 616 -41.39 18.56 3.13
C SER A 616 -40.15 18.53 4.04
N CYS A 617 -39.22 17.59 3.81
CA CYS A 617 -37.94 17.52 4.51
C CYS A 617 -37.05 18.73 4.19
N ALA A 618 -36.96 19.13 2.92
CA ALA A 618 -36.19 20.29 2.50
C ALA A 618 -36.73 21.59 3.13
N ASN A 619 -38.04 21.81 3.06
CA ASN A 619 -38.69 22.97 3.67
C ASN A 619 -38.44 23.03 5.19
N PHE A 620 -38.54 21.89 5.89
CA PHE A 620 -38.24 21.84 7.32
C PHE A 620 -36.81 22.27 7.63
N MET A 621 -35.82 21.82 6.86
CA MET A 621 -34.43 22.24 7.04
C MET A 621 -34.25 23.74 6.74
N VAL A 622 -34.91 24.27 5.71
CA VAL A 622 -34.89 25.70 5.38
C VAL A 622 -35.51 26.55 6.50
N ASP A 623 -36.63 26.12 7.07
CA ASP A 623 -37.25 26.80 8.22
C ASP A 623 -36.27 26.87 9.41
N LYS A 624 -35.55 25.77 9.68
CA LYS A 624 -34.51 25.75 10.73
C LYS A 624 -33.30 26.60 10.42
N ILE A 625 -32.88 26.66 9.15
CA ILE A 625 -31.84 27.59 8.71
C ILE A 625 -32.27 29.03 8.97
N ASN A 626 -33.49 29.41 8.59
CA ASN A 626 -34.03 30.77 8.79
C ASN A 626 -34.19 31.13 10.27
N GLU A 627 -34.68 30.20 11.09
CA GLU A 627 -34.73 30.36 12.55
C GLU A 627 -33.33 30.66 13.10
N GLN A 628 -32.32 29.85 12.75
CA GLN A 628 -30.96 30.06 13.23
C GLN A 628 -30.34 31.35 12.71
N THR A 629 -30.56 31.71 11.44
CA THR A 629 -30.09 32.98 10.88
C THR A 629 -30.58 34.19 11.69
N SER A 630 -31.80 34.16 12.22
CA SER A 630 -32.35 35.24 13.04
C SER A 630 -31.68 35.39 14.42
N LEU A 631 -30.99 34.34 14.89
CA LEU A 631 -30.32 34.29 16.19
C LEU A 631 -28.82 34.60 16.11
N ILE A 632 -28.24 34.69 14.91
CA ILE A 632 -26.82 34.92 14.72
C ILE A 632 -26.48 36.38 15.01
N ASN A 633 -25.66 36.60 16.04
CA ASN A 633 -24.89 37.84 16.15
C ASN A 633 -23.74 37.80 15.14
N PHE A 634 -23.89 38.57 14.06
CA PHE A 634 -22.92 38.64 12.98
C PHE A 634 -21.63 39.39 13.35
N ASP A 635 -21.71 40.32 14.30
CA ASP A 635 -20.60 41.20 14.67
C ASP A 635 -19.75 40.67 15.83
N ASP A 636 -19.88 39.38 16.20
CA ASP A 636 -19.10 38.77 17.26
C ASP A 636 -17.68 38.41 16.77
N PRO A 637 -16.63 39.15 17.16
CA PRO A 637 -15.27 38.92 16.67
C PRO A 637 -14.64 37.65 17.25
N ASN A 638 -15.24 37.03 18.28
CA ASN A 638 -14.72 35.83 18.92
C ASN A 638 -15.25 34.54 18.28
N LYS A 639 -16.22 34.62 17.37
CA LYS A 639 -16.73 33.45 16.64
C LYS A 639 -15.78 33.08 15.51
N LEU A 640 -15.33 31.83 15.54
CA LEU A 640 -14.48 31.23 14.52
C LEU A 640 -15.13 29.98 13.95
N ILE A 641 -15.00 29.80 12.65
CA ILE A 641 -15.41 28.57 11.97
C ILE A 641 -14.33 27.50 12.20
N LYS A 642 -14.78 26.29 12.53
CA LYS A 642 -13.91 25.13 12.73
C LYS A 642 -14.25 24.01 11.75
N LEU A 643 -13.34 23.08 11.54
CA LEU A 643 -13.64 21.80 10.90
C LEU A 643 -14.00 20.75 11.96
N ALA A 644 -14.93 19.86 11.64
CA ALA A 644 -15.22 18.73 12.51
C ALA A 644 -13.98 17.83 12.64
N GLU A 645 -13.57 17.52 13.87
CA GLU A 645 -12.58 16.47 14.11
C GLU A 645 -13.18 15.12 13.67
N GLU A 646 -12.38 14.31 12.96
CA GLU A 646 -12.80 12.98 12.50
C GLU A 646 -13.09 12.08 13.71
N SER A 647 -14.35 12.10 14.15
CA SER A 647 -14.89 11.15 15.10
C SER A 647 -15.13 9.84 14.36
N PHE A 648 -14.19 8.90 14.50
CA PHE A 648 -14.51 7.49 14.30
C PHE A 648 -15.67 7.14 15.25
N PRO A 649 -16.73 6.42 14.80
CA PRO A 649 -17.87 6.09 15.64
C PRO A 649 -17.40 5.12 16.72
N GLY A 650 -17.10 5.64 17.91
CA GLY A 650 -16.58 4.83 19.00
C GLY A 650 -16.19 5.56 20.29
N ASP A 651 -16.54 6.84 20.47
CA ASP A 651 -16.28 7.52 21.75
C ASP A 651 -17.58 7.83 22.50
N PRO A 652 -17.89 7.10 23.59
CA PRO A 652 -19.03 7.37 24.46
C PRO A 652 -18.86 8.61 25.36
N SER A 653 -17.72 9.31 25.31
CA SER A 653 -17.37 10.33 26.33
C SER A 653 -18.02 11.71 26.17
N LEU A 654 -18.82 11.95 25.13
CA LEU A 654 -19.64 13.17 25.01
C LEU A 654 -21.07 13.00 25.56
N ARG A 655 -21.21 12.29 26.68
CA ARG A 655 -22.37 12.35 27.57
C ARG A 655 -21.95 12.81 28.97
N SER A 656 -21.67 14.10 29.12
CA SER A 656 -21.82 14.81 30.38
C SER A 656 -21.58 16.31 30.15
N GLY A 657 -22.63 17.11 30.34
CA GLY A 657 -22.64 18.56 30.20
C GLY A 657 -24.04 19.04 29.87
#